data_AF-A0A961EQ15-F1
#
_entry.id   AF-A0A961EQ15-F1
#
_cell.length_a   1.000
_cell.length_b   1.000
_cell.length_c   1.000
_cell.angle_alpha   90.00
_cell.angle_beta   90.00
_cell.angle_gamma   90.00
#
_symmetry.space_group_name_H-M   'P 1'
#
loop_
_entity.id
_entity.type
_entity.pdbx_description
1 polymer ?
#
loop_
_entity_poly.entity_id
_entity_poly.type
_entity_poly.pdbx_seq_one_letter_code
_entity_poly.pdbx_strand_id
1 'polypeptide(L)'
;MSDSQWPPDEVPEQPAPSRPARRAMSPRRRGGPLVPTLVVLGALAFLATGLAEVWTDILWYRSVNFSGVFTTTLLTRIGLGAAAFVLVGGLVWSSLYLAYRHRPFYVPQLGANESLEQYRDAIEPVRKVALFAIPGVVGALAATAASGQWRTYLAWVNQEPFGKTDPHFHKDIGFFVFTVPWLQALIGVLTLALGAALAAAAFTHYIYGGLQLPGRGSSTRAAMVHVGVLAALLALVRAGSYLVDRYALATKDAPLMTGIRYTDAHAVLPTKIILAVAALIVALLFVAAIFTHSWRLPMIGVALLVVTSVVVGSVYPAIIQSVKVNPSEKSLEAPYLQKNIEATRAAYGLDGVQVQPYSAATDATAGKLRNDAATIPGIRLVDPIVVPPTFKQLQALRTYYTFPDALDIDRYQIDGKETDIVIGAREISLDGVPAAQRGWLNDHTFYTHGYGLVAAYGNQRKPGGEPVFAVGDLPPANTLGEFEPRIYFGEQSPNYSVVGANPGEAPRELDYPDSKEEEVKNTYAGTGGVPIGSVLRQAAYAVKYREVNFLLSNAVGSASKILDHRRPLERVQRVAPWLALDGNPYPAIVDKRVVWIVDGYTTSANYPYSQMENLTTATSDSTTARATSVAALRAGQVNYVRNSVKATVDAYDGT
;
A
#
# COMPACT_ATOMS: atom_id res chain seq x y z
N MET A 1 97.29 22.30 -51.69
CA MET A 1 97.14 21.28 -52.75
C MET A 1 96.47 20.04 -52.17
N SER A 2 95.14 20.08 -52.13
CA SER A 2 94.21 18.98 -52.45
C SER A 2 92.82 19.51 -52.05
N ASP A 3 92.24 20.26 -52.97
CA ASP A 3 90.92 20.87 -52.86
C ASP A 3 89.82 19.81 -52.99
N SER A 4 88.81 19.88 -52.12
CA SER A 4 87.40 19.58 -52.46
C SER A 4 86.53 19.75 -51.22
N GLN A 5 86.05 20.97 -50.98
CA GLN A 5 84.96 21.25 -50.05
C GLN A 5 84.02 22.34 -50.62
N TRP A 6 82.78 21.90 -50.92
CA TRP A 6 81.50 22.62 -51.01
C TRP A 6 81.27 23.70 -52.10
N PRO A 7 80.01 24.03 -52.47
CA PRO A 7 78.75 24.03 -51.68
C PRO A 7 77.54 23.27 -52.30
N PRO A 8 76.43 23.11 -51.56
CA PRO A 8 75.12 22.74 -52.11
C PRO A 8 74.12 23.89 -51.90
N ASP A 9 73.47 24.39 -52.95
CA ASP A 9 72.36 25.33 -52.77
C ASP A 9 71.16 24.96 -53.65
N GLU A 10 69.99 25.15 -53.02
CA GLU A 10 68.62 25.27 -53.56
C GLU A 10 67.78 24.01 -53.81
N VAL A 11 66.98 23.65 -52.78
CA VAL A 11 65.65 23.01 -52.89
C VAL A 11 64.74 23.69 -51.84
N PRO A 12 63.45 23.97 -52.15
CA PRO A 12 62.80 25.25 -51.86
C PRO A 12 62.16 25.40 -50.47
N GLU A 13 61.94 26.67 -50.12
CA GLU A 13 61.22 27.20 -48.96
C GLU A 13 59.93 26.41 -48.62
N GLN A 14 59.94 25.72 -47.48
CA GLN A 14 58.71 25.36 -46.78
C GLN A 14 58.21 26.58 -45.98
N PRO A 15 56.91 26.94 -46.08
CA PRO A 15 56.35 28.01 -45.27
C PRO A 15 56.41 27.64 -43.78
N ALA A 16 56.75 28.63 -42.96
CA ALA A 16 56.89 28.51 -41.53
C ALA A 16 55.72 27.76 -40.87
N PRO A 17 55.95 26.90 -39.86
CA PRO A 17 54.87 26.36 -39.06
C PRO A 17 54.16 27.51 -38.37
N SER A 18 52.90 27.74 -38.75
CA SER A 18 51.99 28.64 -38.07
C SER A 18 51.94 28.24 -36.60
N ARG A 19 52.40 29.15 -35.72
CA ARG A 19 52.26 29.02 -34.27
C ARG A 19 50.82 28.62 -33.96
N PRO A 20 50.55 27.56 -33.17
CA PRO A 20 49.19 27.27 -32.77
C PRO A 20 48.66 28.49 -32.03
N ALA A 21 47.63 29.13 -32.61
CA ALA A 21 46.89 30.18 -31.96
C ALA A 21 46.50 29.64 -30.58
N ARG A 22 46.96 30.29 -29.51
CA ARG A 22 46.49 30.03 -28.15
C ARG A 22 44.97 30.15 -28.22
N ARG A 23 44.29 29.01 -28.20
CA ARG A 23 42.85 28.92 -28.06
C ARG A 23 42.56 29.60 -26.72
N ALA A 24 42.11 30.85 -26.76
CA ALA A 24 41.70 31.57 -25.58
C ALA A 24 40.67 30.69 -24.90
N MET A 25 41.01 30.12 -23.74
CA MET A 25 40.06 29.46 -22.88
C MET A 25 38.97 30.48 -22.61
N SER A 26 37.79 30.24 -23.17
CA SER A 26 36.59 30.98 -22.79
C SER A 26 36.53 30.91 -21.27
N PRO A 27 36.40 32.03 -20.55
CA PRO A 27 36.33 32.00 -19.11
C PRO A 27 35.18 31.07 -18.74
N ARG A 28 35.51 29.98 -18.03
CA ARG A 28 34.53 29.10 -17.40
C ARG A 28 33.59 30.03 -16.64
N ARG A 29 32.37 30.23 -17.15
CA ARG A 29 31.34 31.00 -16.44
C ARG A 29 31.20 30.30 -15.09
N ARG A 30 31.82 30.86 -14.04
CA ARG A 30 31.55 30.47 -12.66
C ARG A 30 30.05 30.70 -12.51
N GLY A 31 29.27 29.62 -12.44
CA GLY A 31 27.83 29.73 -12.19
C GLY A 31 27.66 30.62 -10.97
N GLY A 32 26.96 31.75 -11.11
CA GLY A 32 26.73 32.68 -10.01
C GLY A 32 26.07 31.98 -8.83
N PRO A 33 26.15 32.54 -7.61
CA PRO A 33 25.61 31.92 -6.39
C PRO A 33 24.09 31.65 -6.45
N LEU A 34 23.38 32.22 -7.42
CA LEU A 34 21.95 32.02 -7.62
C LEU A 34 21.55 30.54 -7.75
N VAL A 35 22.27 29.74 -8.54
CA VAL A 35 21.92 28.31 -8.72
C VAL A 35 22.06 27.51 -7.41
N PRO A 36 23.22 27.54 -6.71
CA PRO A 36 23.33 26.83 -5.43
C PRO A 36 22.37 27.39 -4.36
N THR A 37 22.10 28.70 -4.33
CA THR A 37 21.12 29.29 -3.41
C THR A 37 19.70 28.78 -3.69
N LEU A 38 19.27 28.72 -4.96
CA LEU A 38 17.97 28.18 -5.34
C LEU A 38 17.86 26.68 -5.02
N VAL A 39 18.94 25.91 -5.20
CA VAL A 39 18.98 24.49 -4.82
C VAL A 39 18.83 24.31 -3.31
N VAL A 40 19.54 25.11 -2.51
CA VAL A 40 19.44 25.07 -1.04
C VAL A 40 18.05 25.49 -0.58
N LEU A 41 17.49 26.57 -1.14
CA LEU A 41 16.13 27.00 -0.82
C LEU A 41 15.09 25.95 -1.21
N GLY A 42 15.24 25.32 -2.38
CA GLY A 42 14.39 24.22 -2.82
C GLY A 42 14.47 23.01 -1.88
N ALA A 43 15.68 22.64 -1.43
CA ALA A 43 15.89 21.58 -0.46
C ALA A 43 15.29 21.91 0.92
N LEU A 44 15.45 23.14 1.40
CA LEU A 44 14.86 23.60 2.65
C LEU A 44 13.33 23.65 2.57
N ALA A 45 12.77 24.13 1.46
CA ALA A 45 11.33 24.13 1.23
C ALA A 45 10.78 22.69 1.22
N PHE A 46 11.46 21.78 0.54
CA PHE A 46 11.11 20.35 0.51
C PHE A 46 11.14 19.72 1.92
N LEU A 47 12.20 19.99 2.69
CA LEU A 47 12.31 19.53 4.08
C LEU A 47 11.22 20.13 4.97
N ALA A 48 10.94 21.43 4.84
CA ALA A 48 9.89 22.11 5.59
C ALA A 48 8.51 21.53 5.28
N THR A 49 8.20 21.24 4.01
CA THR A 49 6.94 20.58 3.63
C THR A 49 6.80 19.18 4.24
N GLY A 50 7.86 18.36 4.18
CA GLY A 50 7.83 17.01 4.76
C GLY A 50 7.71 17.03 6.28
N LEU A 51 8.42 17.94 6.96
CA LEU A 51 8.32 18.10 8.42
C LEU A 51 6.95 18.61 8.85
N ALA A 52 6.35 19.55 8.11
CA ALA A 52 5.01 20.05 8.39
C ALA A 52 3.96 18.94 8.24
N GLU A 53 4.05 18.12 7.19
CA GLU A 53 3.15 16.99 6.97
C GLU A 53 3.26 15.96 8.10
N VAL A 54 4.48 15.51 8.45
CA VAL A 54 4.70 14.58 9.56
C VAL A 54 4.22 15.16 10.89
N TRP A 55 4.47 16.44 11.15
CA TRP A 55 4.07 17.05 12.41
C TRP A 55 2.55 17.21 12.52
N THR A 56 1.88 17.66 11.46
CA THR A 56 0.42 17.79 11.43
C THR A 56 -0.27 16.43 11.53
N ASP A 57 0.28 15.38 10.91
CA ASP A 57 -0.19 14.00 11.12
C ASP A 57 -0.05 13.57 12.59
N ILE A 58 1.10 13.83 13.24
CA ILE A 58 1.28 13.54 14.67
C ILE A 58 0.22 14.26 15.51
N LEU A 59 -0.06 15.52 15.21
CA LEU A 59 -1.09 16.29 15.92
C LEU A 59 -2.49 15.69 15.72
N TRP A 60 -2.80 15.22 14.51
CA TRP A 60 -4.06 14.55 14.20
C TRP A 60 -4.21 13.22 14.95
N TYR A 61 -3.19 12.34 14.91
CA TYR A 61 -3.23 11.07 15.66
C TYR A 61 -3.30 11.28 17.18
N ARG A 62 -2.81 12.42 17.69
CA ARG A 62 -3.00 12.82 19.09
C ARG A 62 -4.43 13.25 19.37
N SER A 63 -5.08 14.00 18.47
CA SER A 63 -6.47 14.44 18.69
C SER A 63 -7.48 13.30 18.71
N VAL A 64 -7.19 12.18 18.05
CA VAL A 64 -8.06 10.98 18.05
C VAL A 64 -7.61 9.89 19.04
N ASN A 65 -6.60 10.13 19.87
CA ASN A 65 -6.03 9.14 20.80
C ASN A 65 -5.42 7.87 20.17
N PHE A 66 -5.10 7.88 18.87
CA PHE A 66 -4.45 6.76 18.15
C PHE A 66 -2.96 6.99 17.85
N SER A 67 -2.26 7.78 18.69
CA SER A 67 -0.81 8.04 18.52
C SER A 67 0.05 6.77 18.52
N GLY A 68 -0.40 5.70 19.18
CA GLY A 68 0.25 4.39 19.15
C GLY A 68 0.33 3.78 17.75
N VAL A 69 -0.69 3.99 16.91
CA VAL A 69 -0.74 3.45 15.54
C VAL A 69 0.32 4.11 14.67
N PHE A 70 0.40 5.45 14.73
CA PHE A 70 1.39 6.22 13.99
C PHE A 70 2.81 5.85 14.41
N THR A 71 3.10 5.87 15.71
CA THR A 71 4.44 5.59 16.24
C THR A 71 4.88 4.16 15.96
N THR A 72 4.01 3.16 16.18
CA THR A 72 4.31 1.75 15.89
C THR A 72 4.56 1.53 14.40
N THR A 73 3.71 2.09 13.52
CA THR A 73 3.87 1.96 12.07
C THR A 73 5.16 2.62 11.60
N LEU A 74 5.43 3.85 12.03
CA LEU A 74 6.60 4.61 11.63
C LEU A 74 7.90 3.94 12.13
N LEU A 75 7.98 3.59 13.42
CA LEU A 75 9.15 2.95 14.01
C LEU A 75 9.41 1.58 13.38
N THR A 76 8.37 0.81 13.07
CA THR A 76 8.53 -0.48 12.39
C THR A 76 9.06 -0.30 10.96
N ARG A 77 8.51 0.65 10.19
CA ARG A 77 8.99 0.94 8.84
C ARG A 77 10.45 1.39 8.86
N ILE A 78 10.79 2.35 9.73
CA ILE A 78 12.17 2.83 9.88
C ILE A 78 13.08 1.71 10.35
N GLY A 79 12.66 0.89 11.32
CA GLY A 79 13.45 -0.22 11.85
C GLY A 79 13.77 -1.27 10.80
N LEU A 80 12.76 -1.74 10.05
CA LEU A 80 12.94 -2.69 8.95
C LEU A 80 13.79 -2.10 7.82
N GLY A 81 13.53 -0.84 7.45
CA GLY A 81 14.29 -0.13 6.43
C GLY A 81 15.76 0.04 6.81
N ALA A 82 16.04 0.48 8.03
CA ALA A 82 17.39 0.64 8.56
C ALA A 82 18.13 -0.69 8.67
N ALA A 83 17.47 -1.74 9.17
CA ALA A 83 18.05 -3.08 9.24
C ALA A 83 18.44 -3.61 7.86
N ALA A 84 17.55 -3.48 6.86
CA ALA A 84 17.84 -3.90 5.50
C ALA A 84 18.92 -3.03 4.83
N PHE A 85 18.91 -1.70 5.05
CA PHE A 85 19.95 -0.79 4.56
C PHE A 85 21.33 -1.19 5.07
N VAL A 86 21.46 -1.40 6.39
CA VAL A 86 22.72 -1.77 7.03
C VAL A 86 23.16 -3.15 6.58
N LEU A 87 22.25 -4.12 6.49
CA LEU A 87 22.57 -5.48 6.06
C LEU A 87 23.04 -5.51 4.60
N VAL A 88 22.23 -4.99 3.66
CA VAL A 88 22.51 -5.06 2.22
C VAL A 88 23.63 -4.10 1.84
N GLY A 89 23.54 -2.84 2.27
CA GLY A 89 24.56 -1.83 2.03
C GLY A 89 25.89 -2.21 2.70
N GLY A 90 25.86 -2.68 3.94
CA GLY A 90 27.05 -3.17 4.63
C GLY A 90 27.71 -4.35 3.92
N LEU A 91 26.93 -5.34 3.48
CA LEU A 91 27.46 -6.48 2.73
C LEU A 91 28.06 -6.06 1.38
N VAL A 92 27.36 -5.25 0.57
CA VAL A 92 27.88 -4.77 -0.71
C VAL A 92 29.13 -3.90 -0.53
N TRP A 93 29.13 -3.01 0.47
CA TRP A 93 30.29 -2.19 0.81
C TRP A 93 31.48 -3.05 1.22
N SER A 94 31.26 -4.03 2.10
CA SER A 94 32.31 -4.94 2.54
C SER A 94 32.86 -5.76 1.37
N SER A 95 31.99 -6.18 0.43
CA SER A 95 32.39 -6.89 -0.78
C SER A 95 33.29 -6.06 -1.68
N LEU A 96 32.91 -4.80 -1.96
CA LEU A 96 33.73 -3.89 -2.77
C LEU A 96 35.06 -3.58 -2.09
N TYR A 97 35.03 -3.30 -0.78
CA TYR A 97 36.20 -2.96 0.02
C TYR A 97 37.21 -4.12 0.11
N LEU A 98 36.75 -5.31 0.52
CA LEU A 98 37.60 -6.50 0.67
C LEU A 98 38.18 -6.94 -0.67
N ALA A 99 37.38 -6.91 -1.74
CA ALA A 99 37.86 -7.27 -3.08
C ALA A 99 38.97 -6.32 -3.56
N TYR A 100 38.81 -5.01 -3.35
CA TYR A 100 39.84 -4.03 -3.72
C TYR A 100 41.09 -4.10 -2.83
N ARG A 101 40.93 -4.36 -1.53
CA ARG A 101 42.04 -4.47 -0.58
C ARG A 101 42.93 -5.67 -0.86
N HIS A 102 42.34 -6.79 -1.29
CA HIS A 102 43.05 -8.02 -1.61
C HIS A 102 43.41 -8.16 -3.10
N ARG A 103 43.49 -7.04 -3.84
CA ARG A 103 43.93 -7.06 -5.24
C ARG A 103 45.37 -7.58 -5.34
N PRO A 104 45.69 -8.42 -6.33
CA PRO A 104 47.08 -8.80 -6.58
C PRO A 104 47.91 -7.56 -6.96
N PHE A 105 49.13 -7.46 -6.43
CA PHE A 105 50.10 -6.48 -6.92
C PHE A 105 50.53 -6.91 -8.34
N TYR A 106 50.25 -6.09 -9.35
CA TYR A 106 50.48 -6.42 -10.76
C TYR A 106 51.87 -5.95 -11.23
N VAL A 107 52.58 -6.82 -11.96
CA VAL A 107 53.72 -6.46 -12.81
C VAL A 107 53.21 -6.59 -14.26
N PRO A 108 53.30 -5.56 -15.12
CA PRO A 108 52.69 -5.57 -16.45
C PRO A 108 53.15 -6.76 -17.31
N GLN A 109 52.21 -7.64 -17.70
CA GLN A 109 52.43 -8.60 -18.79
C GLN A 109 51.87 -7.99 -20.07
N LEU A 110 52.76 -7.67 -21.02
CA LEU A 110 52.39 -7.07 -22.30
C LEU A 110 51.41 -7.98 -23.08
N GLY A 111 50.30 -7.39 -23.53
CA GLY A 111 49.50 -7.90 -24.66
C GLY A 111 48.20 -8.67 -24.35
N ALA A 112 47.90 -9.03 -23.10
CA ALA A 112 46.71 -9.86 -22.82
C ALA A 112 45.45 -9.08 -22.38
N ASN A 113 45.55 -7.81 -21.93
CA ASN A 113 44.48 -7.15 -21.16
C ASN A 113 44.30 -5.63 -21.42
N GLU A 114 44.61 -5.08 -22.60
CA GLU A 114 44.44 -3.63 -22.88
C GLU A 114 43.02 -3.12 -22.58
N SER A 115 41.98 -3.91 -22.85
CA SER A 115 40.58 -3.55 -22.57
C SER A 115 40.28 -3.44 -21.08
N LEU A 116 40.85 -4.31 -20.23
CA LEU A 116 40.69 -4.25 -18.78
C LEU A 116 41.47 -3.09 -18.15
N GLU A 117 42.59 -2.70 -18.74
CA GLU A 117 43.35 -1.51 -18.33
C GLU A 117 42.55 -0.23 -18.61
N GLN A 118 41.89 -0.12 -19.78
CA GLN A 118 41.01 1.00 -20.10
C GLN A 118 39.81 1.13 -19.12
N TYR A 119 39.21 0.01 -18.69
CA TYR A 119 38.14 0.04 -17.68
C TYR A 119 38.64 0.45 -16.29
N ARG A 120 39.86 0.04 -15.91
CA ARG A 120 40.47 0.43 -14.61
C ARG A 120 40.74 1.93 -14.56
N ASP A 121 41.34 2.48 -15.61
CA ASP A 121 41.68 3.91 -15.66
C ASP A 121 40.43 4.81 -15.65
N ALA A 122 39.31 4.33 -16.21
CA ALA A 122 38.03 5.01 -16.13
C ALA A 122 37.37 4.96 -14.74
N ILE A 123 37.57 3.88 -13.97
CA ILE A 123 36.93 3.66 -12.66
C ILE A 123 37.75 4.24 -11.51
N GLU A 124 39.08 4.24 -11.61
CA GLU A 124 39.99 4.71 -10.56
C GLU A 124 39.68 6.14 -10.03
N PRO A 125 39.35 7.15 -10.87
CA PRO A 125 39.01 8.49 -10.37
C PRO A 125 37.69 8.55 -9.60
N VAL A 126 36.72 7.69 -9.93
CA VAL A 126 35.40 7.65 -9.28
C VAL A 126 35.29 6.58 -8.19
N ARG A 127 36.32 5.74 -8.00
CA ARG A 127 36.28 4.58 -7.10
C ARG A 127 35.86 4.92 -5.67
N LYS A 128 36.44 5.98 -5.08
CA LYS A 128 36.11 6.37 -3.70
C LYS A 128 34.65 6.77 -3.56
N VAL A 129 34.08 7.41 -4.59
CA VAL A 129 32.66 7.75 -4.64
C VAL A 129 31.82 6.49 -4.85
N ALA A 130 32.20 5.64 -5.81
CA ALA A 130 31.51 4.38 -6.11
C ALA A 130 31.45 3.42 -4.89
N LEU A 131 32.51 3.39 -4.07
CA LEU A 131 32.58 2.57 -2.85
C LEU A 131 31.47 2.90 -1.86
N PHE A 132 31.00 4.15 -1.79
CA PHE A 132 29.90 4.54 -0.90
C PHE A 132 28.56 4.71 -1.64
N ALA A 133 28.61 5.19 -2.88
CA ALA A 133 27.41 5.43 -3.68
C ALA A 133 26.70 4.13 -4.07
N ILE A 134 27.43 3.10 -4.53
CA ILE A 134 26.81 1.83 -4.94
C ILE A 134 26.13 1.13 -3.75
N PRO A 135 26.81 0.91 -2.60
CA PRO A 135 26.15 0.31 -1.45
C PRO A 135 25.03 1.18 -0.87
N GLY A 136 25.18 2.51 -0.91
CA GLY A 136 24.14 3.44 -0.49
C GLY A 136 22.86 3.31 -1.33
N VAL A 137 22.99 3.24 -2.66
CA VAL A 137 21.84 3.07 -3.57
C VAL A 137 21.21 1.69 -3.40
N VAL A 138 22.00 0.61 -3.44
CA VAL A 138 21.48 -0.76 -3.30
C VAL A 138 20.85 -0.98 -1.92
N GLY A 139 21.48 -0.44 -0.87
CA GLY A 139 20.94 -0.44 0.49
C GLY A 139 19.64 0.34 0.59
N ALA A 140 19.52 1.51 -0.04
CA ALA A 140 18.30 2.32 -0.04
C ALA A 140 17.13 1.63 -0.76
N LEU A 141 17.42 0.94 -1.88
CA LEU A 141 16.42 0.12 -2.58
C LEU A 141 15.91 -1.03 -1.68
N ALA A 142 16.83 -1.72 -1.00
CA ALA A 142 16.45 -2.77 -0.04
C ALA A 142 15.68 -2.21 1.16
N ALA A 143 16.05 -1.04 1.67
CA ALA A 143 15.39 -0.36 2.77
C ALA A 143 13.93 -0.04 2.42
N THR A 144 13.67 0.47 1.22
CA THR A 144 12.32 0.76 0.74
C THR A 144 11.49 -0.53 0.65
N ALA A 145 12.05 -1.59 0.06
CA ALA A 145 11.38 -2.89 -0.05
C ALA A 145 11.04 -3.49 1.31
N ALA A 146 11.98 -3.48 2.27
CA ALA A 146 11.79 -4.00 3.62
C ALA A 146 10.82 -3.14 4.45
N SER A 147 10.86 -1.81 4.30
CA SER A 147 9.92 -0.89 4.95
C SER A 147 8.47 -1.18 4.54
N GLY A 148 8.25 -1.61 3.29
CA GLY A 148 6.94 -2.04 2.80
C GLY A 148 6.37 -3.28 3.49
N GLN A 149 7.21 -4.11 4.11
CA GLN A 149 6.82 -5.36 4.79
C GLN A 149 6.38 -5.18 6.24
N TRP A 150 6.15 -3.94 6.68
CA TRP A 150 5.74 -3.64 8.06
C TRP A 150 4.47 -4.38 8.52
N ARG A 151 3.48 -4.54 7.62
CA ARG A 151 2.25 -5.31 7.93
C ARG A 151 2.57 -6.79 8.16
N THR A 152 3.35 -7.39 7.27
CA THR A 152 3.80 -8.78 7.35
C THR A 152 4.58 -9.04 8.63
N TYR A 153 5.50 -8.14 8.98
CA TYR A 153 6.29 -8.23 10.21
C TYR A 153 5.42 -8.11 11.47
N LEU A 154 4.57 -7.07 11.55
CA LEU A 154 3.71 -6.89 12.73
C LEU A 154 2.69 -8.02 12.88
N ALA A 155 2.14 -8.53 11.79
CA ALA A 155 1.25 -9.69 11.82
C ALA A 155 1.97 -10.96 12.30
N TRP A 156 3.26 -11.13 11.95
CA TRP A 156 4.08 -12.25 12.45
C TRP A 156 4.47 -12.10 13.93
N VAL A 157 4.88 -10.92 14.36
CA VAL A 157 5.26 -10.67 15.77
C VAL A 157 4.06 -10.80 16.72
N ASN A 158 2.89 -10.34 16.28
CA ASN A 158 1.65 -10.36 17.06
C ASN A 158 0.70 -11.47 16.58
N GLN A 159 1.25 -12.57 16.04
CA GLN A 159 0.43 -13.66 15.53
C GLN A 159 -0.27 -14.41 16.69
N GLU A 160 -1.51 -14.82 16.44
CA GLU A 160 -2.28 -15.71 17.32
C GLU A 160 -2.60 -17.01 16.56
N PRO A 161 -2.68 -18.16 17.25
CA PRO A 161 -3.06 -19.41 16.62
C PRO A 161 -4.53 -19.37 16.19
N PHE A 162 -4.82 -19.94 15.03
CA PHE A 162 -6.20 -20.07 14.54
C PHE A 162 -6.97 -21.17 15.29
N GLY A 163 -6.26 -22.09 15.97
CA GLY A 163 -6.86 -23.23 16.68
C GLY A 163 -7.33 -24.34 15.74
N LYS A 164 -6.96 -24.26 14.46
CA LYS A 164 -7.24 -25.27 13.43
C LYS A 164 -5.96 -25.57 12.67
N THR A 165 -5.70 -26.84 12.42
CA THR A 165 -4.52 -27.30 11.69
C THR A 165 -4.85 -27.62 10.24
N ASP A 166 -3.89 -27.39 9.36
CA ASP A 166 -4.01 -27.77 7.96
C ASP A 166 -4.01 -29.31 7.77
N PRO A 167 -4.73 -29.83 6.75
CA PRO A 167 -4.93 -31.27 6.53
C PRO A 167 -3.75 -32.00 5.86
N HIS A 168 -2.60 -31.36 5.62
CA HIS A 168 -1.47 -31.99 4.92
C HIS A 168 -0.15 -31.90 5.71
N PHE A 169 0.22 -30.72 6.20
CA PHE A 169 1.43 -30.47 6.99
C PHE A 169 1.16 -30.51 8.50
N HIS A 170 -0.10 -30.56 8.93
CA HIS A 170 -0.52 -30.60 10.33
C HIS A 170 0.04 -29.41 11.15
N LYS A 171 0.15 -28.24 10.52
CA LYS A 171 0.52 -26.97 11.15
C LYS A 171 -0.72 -26.12 11.37
N ASP A 172 -0.71 -25.30 12.42
CA ASP A 172 -1.78 -24.32 12.64
C ASP A 172 -1.89 -23.39 11.42
N ILE A 173 -3.10 -23.00 11.05
CA ILE A 173 -3.35 -22.12 9.91
C ILE A 173 -2.60 -20.78 10.04
N GLY A 174 -2.40 -20.29 11.27
CA GLY A 174 -1.58 -19.10 11.56
C GLY A 174 -0.14 -19.21 11.08
N PHE A 175 0.43 -20.42 11.00
CA PHE A 175 1.76 -20.62 10.40
C PHE A 175 1.78 -20.18 8.92
N PHE A 176 0.76 -20.53 8.15
CA PHE A 176 0.67 -20.16 6.73
C PHE A 176 0.29 -18.69 6.56
N VAL A 177 -0.61 -18.19 7.40
CA VAL A 177 -1.12 -16.82 7.30
C VAL A 177 -0.05 -15.79 7.71
N PHE A 178 0.71 -16.05 8.77
CA PHE A 178 1.62 -15.08 9.39
C PHE A 178 3.11 -15.43 9.21
N THR A 179 3.49 -16.68 9.45
CA THR A 179 4.91 -17.06 9.48
C THR A 179 5.51 -17.26 8.09
N VAL A 180 4.84 -17.96 7.18
CA VAL A 180 5.36 -18.23 5.82
C VAL A 180 5.66 -16.94 5.03
N PRO A 181 4.77 -15.93 4.97
CA PRO A 181 5.05 -14.68 4.25
C PRO A 181 6.25 -13.93 4.82
N TRP A 182 6.42 -13.92 6.15
CA TRP A 182 7.57 -13.29 6.78
C TRP A 182 8.88 -14.01 6.46
N LEU A 183 8.89 -15.34 6.48
CA LEU A 183 10.06 -16.13 6.08
C LEU A 183 10.44 -15.88 4.61
N GLN A 184 9.45 -15.78 3.72
CA GLN A 184 9.67 -15.44 2.32
C GLN A 184 10.26 -14.03 2.15
N ALA A 185 9.76 -13.04 2.91
CA ALA A 185 10.31 -11.68 2.92
C ALA A 185 11.78 -11.67 3.38
N LEU A 186 12.12 -12.39 4.46
CA LEU A 186 13.48 -12.50 4.97
C LEU A 186 14.43 -13.17 3.96
N ILE A 187 14.00 -14.29 3.37
CA ILE A 187 14.74 -14.99 2.32
C ILE A 187 14.96 -14.09 1.11
N GLY A 188 13.96 -13.28 0.73
CA GLY A 188 14.05 -12.28 -0.32
C GLY A 188 15.15 -11.25 -0.06
N VAL A 189 15.17 -10.65 1.14
CA VAL A 189 16.20 -9.68 1.55
C VAL A 189 17.59 -10.32 1.59
N LEU A 190 17.73 -11.52 2.15
CA LEU A 190 19.00 -12.24 2.21
C LEU A 190 19.52 -12.62 0.82
N THR A 191 18.63 -13.04 -0.08
CA THR A 191 18.95 -13.35 -1.48
C THR A 191 19.46 -12.11 -2.20
N LEU A 192 18.79 -10.96 -2.03
CA LEU A 192 19.23 -9.68 -2.59
C LEU A 192 20.58 -9.27 -2.01
N ALA A 193 20.75 -9.34 -0.69
CA ALA A 193 21.97 -8.94 -0.01
C ALA A 193 23.18 -9.75 -0.49
N LEU A 194 23.07 -11.09 -0.45
CA LEU A 194 24.15 -11.99 -0.86
C LEU A 194 24.37 -11.96 -2.37
N GLY A 195 23.31 -11.86 -3.18
CA GLY A 195 23.43 -11.75 -4.63
C GLY A 195 24.12 -10.47 -5.07
N ALA A 196 23.74 -9.33 -4.51
CA ALA A 196 24.38 -8.04 -4.79
C ALA A 196 25.83 -8.00 -4.29
N ALA A 197 26.09 -8.53 -3.08
CA ALA A 197 27.43 -8.65 -2.52
C ALA A 197 28.32 -9.58 -3.35
N LEU A 198 27.78 -10.71 -3.83
CA LEU A 198 28.48 -11.65 -4.72
C LEU A 198 28.81 -11.00 -6.06
N ALA A 199 27.84 -10.30 -6.67
CA ALA A 199 28.05 -9.58 -7.92
C ALA A 199 29.12 -8.50 -7.77
N ALA A 200 29.05 -7.70 -6.70
CA ALA A 200 30.05 -6.68 -6.40
C ALA A 200 31.46 -7.27 -6.18
N ALA A 201 31.57 -8.36 -5.41
CA ALA A 201 32.82 -9.06 -5.17
C ALA A 201 33.41 -9.67 -6.45
N ALA A 202 32.58 -10.36 -7.25
CA ALA A 202 32.98 -11.00 -8.50
C ALA A 202 33.43 -9.96 -9.53
N PHE A 203 32.67 -8.87 -9.70
CA PHE A 203 33.00 -7.77 -10.60
C PHE A 203 34.32 -7.10 -10.23
N THR A 204 34.51 -6.77 -8.95
CA THR A 204 35.73 -6.11 -8.46
C THR A 204 36.95 -7.03 -8.63
N HIS A 205 36.84 -8.31 -8.23
CA HIS A 205 37.93 -9.26 -8.41
C HIS A 205 38.23 -9.54 -9.88
N TYR A 206 37.23 -9.53 -10.76
CA TYR A 206 37.44 -9.68 -12.20
C TYR A 206 38.19 -8.47 -12.79
N ILE A 207 37.73 -7.25 -12.50
CA ILE A 207 38.38 -6.02 -12.99
C ILE A 207 39.82 -5.93 -12.51
N TYR A 208 40.10 -6.17 -11.22
CA TYR A 208 41.45 -6.06 -10.67
C TYR A 208 42.30 -7.33 -10.83
N GLY A 209 41.85 -8.31 -11.63
CA GLY A 209 42.64 -9.50 -11.99
C GLY A 209 42.77 -10.58 -10.91
N GLY A 210 42.02 -10.46 -9.80
CA GLY A 210 41.95 -11.46 -8.74
C GLY A 210 41.15 -12.71 -9.12
N LEU A 211 40.11 -12.55 -9.95
CA LEU A 211 39.29 -13.63 -10.51
C LEU A 211 39.56 -13.75 -12.02
N GLN A 212 39.95 -14.94 -12.48
CA GLN A 212 40.23 -15.22 -13.89
C GLN A 212 39.27 -16.28 -14.42
N LEU A 213 38.83 -16.12 -15.66
CA LEU A 213 37.94 -17.09 -16.31
C LEU A 213 38.66 -18.42 -16.57
N PRO A 214 37.94 -19.55 -16.57
CA PRO A 214 38.52 -20.86 -16.88
C PRO A 214 39.31 -20.81 -18.21
N GLY A 215 40.58 -21.24 -18.17
CA GLY A 215 41.48 -21.24 -19.34
C GLY A 215 42.30 -19.95 -19.53
N ARG A 216 42.10 -18.90 -18.72
CA ARG A 216 42.87 -17.64 -18.77
C ARG A 216 43.89 -17.45 -17.63
N GLY A 217 44.05 -18.47 -16.78
CA GLY A 217 45.02 -18.53 -15.68
C GLY A 217 44.37 -18.90 -14.33
N SER A 218 45.11 -18.75 -13.22
CA SER A 218 44.65 -19.15 -11.88
C SER A 218 44.09 -17.95 -11.10
N SER A 219 42.95 -18.16 -10.43
CA SER A 219 42.38 -17.13 -9.53
C SER A 219 43.17 -17.07 -8.23
N THR A 220 43.27 -15.87 -7.65
CA THR A 220 43.93 -15.70 -6.35
C THR A 220 43.16 -16.41 -5.23
N ARG A 221 43.87 -16.88 -4.20
CA ARG A 221 43.24 -17.53 -3.03
C ARG A 221 42.24 -16.61 -2.32
N ALA A 222 42.54 -15.31 -2.23
CA ALA A 222 41.66 -14.32 -1.63
C ALA A 222 40.35 -14.14 -2.43
N ALA A 223 40.42 -14.09 -3.76
CA ALA A 223 39.23 -14.06 -4.60
C ALA A 223 38.39 -15.34 -4.48
N MET A 224 39.03 -16.51 -4.43
CA MET A 224 38.35 -17.79 -4.24
C MET A 224 37.62 -17.90 -2.90
N VAL A 225 38.28 -17.53 -1.80
CA VAL A 225 37.64 -17.52 -0.47
C VAL A 225 36.44 -16.56 -0.47
N HIS A 226 36.64 -15.33 -0.93
CA HIS A 226 35.61 -14.29 -0.83
C HIS A 226 34.37 -14.61 -1.68
N VAL A 227 34.55 -14.89 -2.96
CA VAL A 227 33.45 -15.22 -3.89
C VAL A 227 32.85 -16.57 -3.53
N GLY A 228 33.67 -17.55 -3.13
CA GLY A 228 33.23 -18.89 -2.74
C GLY A 228 32.35 -18.88 -1.49
N VAL A 229 32.71 -18.11 -0.45
CA VAL A 229 31.89 -17.98 0.77
C VAL A 229 30.55 -17.30 0.45
N LEU A 230 30.55 -16.20 -0.31
CA LEU A 230 29.30 -15.52 -0.68
C LEU A 230 28.39 -16.43 -1.54
N ALA A 231 28.96 -17.18 -2.48
CA ALA A 231 28.21 -18.13 -3.30
C ALA A 231 27.69 -19.32 -2.48
N ALA A 232 28.46 -19.84 -1.52
CA ALA A 232 28.03 -20.89 -0.61
C ALA A 232 26.86 -20.42 0.27
N LEU A 233 26.96 -19.24 0.87
CA LEU A 233 25.88 -18.65 1.68
C LEU A 233 24.63 -18.41 0.83
N LEU A 234 24.78 -17.92 -0.40
CA LEU A 234 23.64 -17.73 -1.31
C LEU A 234 22.97 -19.06 -1.65
N ALA A 235 23.76 -20.11 -1.93
CA ALA A 235 23.24 -21.45 -2.18
C ALA A 235 22.52 -22.04 -0.95
N LEU A 236 23.00 -21.77 0.27
CA LEU A 236 22.31 -22.14 1.51
C LEU A 236 20.97 -21.41 1.66
N VAL A 237 20.92 -20.10 1.39
CA VAL A 237 19.66 -19.34 1.39
C VAL A 237 18.68 -19.90 0.36
N ARG A 238 19.17 -20.31 -0.82
CA ARG A 238 18.33 -20.98 -1.84
C ARG A 238 17.83 -22.35 -1.37
N ALA A 239 18.65 -23.13 -0.67
CA ALA A 239 18.20 -24.39 -0.07
C ALA A 239 17.05 -24.15 0.94
N GLY A 240 17.19 -23.14 1.80
CA GLY A 240 16.14 -22.70 2.72
C GLY A 240 14.87 -22.22 2.01
N SER A 241 15.02 -21.49 0.90
CA SER A 241 13.90 -21.05 0.05
C SER A 241 13.06 -22.22 -0.44
N TYR A 242 13.69 -23.30 -0.95
CA TYR A 242 12.94 -24.47 -1.40
C TYR A 242 12.17 -25.16 -0.28
N LEU A 243 12.70 -25.14 0.96
CA LEU A 243 12.00 -25.68 2.13
C LEU A 243 10.83 -24.82 2.58
N VAL A 244 10.90 -23.49 2.43
CA VAL A 244 9.77 -22.60 2.76
C VAL A 244 8.71 -22.63 1.67
N ASP A 245 9.11 -22.61 0.40
CA ASP A 245 8.23 -22.67 -0.77
C ASP A 245 7.26 -23.86 -0.75
N ARG A 246 7.67 -24.95 -0.10
CA ARG A 246 6.84 -26.16 0.04
C ARG A 246 5.50 -25.86 0.73
N TYR A 247 5.52 -24.97 1.73
CA TYR A 247 4.33 -24.58 2.48
C TYR A 247 3.46 -23.60 1.69
N ALA A 248 4.09 -22.74 0.88
CA ALA A 248 3.38 -21.82 0.00
C ALA A 248 2.55 -22.55 -1.09
N LEU A 249 2.81 -23.84 -1.34
CA LEU A 249 1.94 -24.66 -2.20
C LEU A 249 0.52 -24.78 -1.65
N ALA A 250 0.33 -24.69 -0.32
CA ALA A 250 -0.99 -24.75 0.29
C ALA A 250 -1.83 -23.49 0.01
N THR A 251 -1.22 -22.37 -0.36
CA THR A 251 -1.89 -21.09 -0.65
C THR A 251 -1.76 -20.69 -2.12
N LYS A 252 -1.15 -21.55 -2.94
CA LYS A 252 -0.91 -21.29 -4.37
C LYS A 252 -2.22 -21.34 -5.14
N ASP A 253 -2.51 -20.28 -5.89
CA ASP A 253 -3.64 -20.24 -6.81
C ASP A 253 -3.34 -21.02 -8.10
N ALA A 254 -4.29 -21.83 -8.54
CA ALA A 254 -4.20 -22.65 -9.74
C ALA A 254 -5.58 -22.80 -10.42
N PRO A 255 -5.65 -23.10 -11.73
CA PRO A 255 -6.90 -23.04 -12.49
C PRO A 255 -8.06 -23.89 -11.95
N LEU A 256 -7.76 -25.01 -11.28
CA LEU A 256 -8.78 -25.91 -10.73
C LEU A 256 -9.19 -25.53 -9.30
N MET A 257 -8.21 -25.17 -8.46
CA MET A 257 -8.40 -24.85 -7.05
C MET A 257 -7.16 -24.18 -6.48
N THR A 258 -7.34 -23.35 -5.47
CA THR A 258 -6.24 -22.87 -4.63
C THR A 258 -5.80 -23.96 -3.64
N GLY A 259 -4.50 -24.24 -3.59
CA GLY A 259 -3.88 -25.21 -2.68
C GLY A 259 -3.19 -26.39 -3.36
N ILE A 260 -2.82 -27.40 -2.57
CA ILE A 260 -2.07 -28.57 -3.07
C ILE A 260 -3.01 -29.51 -3.83
N ARG A 261 -2.70 -29.78 -5.09
CA ARG A 261 -3.34 -30.79 -5.93
C ARG A 261 -2.63 -32.14 -5.88
N TYR A 262 -3.18 -33.17 -6.51
CA TYR A 262 -2.54 -34.49 -6.56
C TYR A 262 -1.10 -34.43 -7.07
N THR A 263 -0.88 -33.76 -8.21
CA THR A 263 0.44 -33.57 -8.81
C THR A 263 1.37 -32.77 -7.90
N ASP A 264 0.85 -31.75 -7.21
CA ASP A 264 1.68 -30.94 -6.31
C ASP A 264 2.17 -31.76 -5.12
N ALA A 265 1.30 -32.59 -4.52
CA ALA A 265 1.65 -33.47 -3.40
C ALA A 265 2.67 -34.56 -3.78
N HIS A 266 2.51 -35.20 -4.95
CA HIS A 266 3.31 -36.37 -5.32
C HIS A 266 4.50 -36.05 -6.23
N ALA A 267 4.52 -34.89 -6.88
CA ALA A 267 5.59 -34.50 -7.81
C ALA A 267 6.34 -33.24 -7.35
N VAL A 268 5.62 -32.15 -7.09
CA VAL A 268 6.24 -30.85 -6.79
C VAL A 268 6.87 -30.82 -5.39
N LEU A 269 6.19 -31.38 -4.39
CA LEU A 269 6.68 -31.39 -3.02
C LEU A 269 8.00 -32.19 -2.87
N PRO A 270 8.13 -33.43 -3.40
CA PRO A 270 9.41 -34.13 -3.43
C PRO A 270 10.48 -33.36 -4.22
N THR A 271 10.11 -32.74 -5.34
CA THR A 271 11.04 -31.95 -6.16
C THR A 271 11.66 -30.79 -5.37
N LYS A 272 10.86 -30.07 -4.57
CA LYS A 272 11.38 -28.99 -3.71
C LYS A 272 12.41 -29.52 -2.70
N ILE A 273 12.21 -30.72 -2.14
CA ILE A 273 13.18 -31.34 -1.23
C ILE A 273 14.47 -31.73 -1.97
N ILE A 274 14.35 -32.34 -3.16
CA ILE A 274 15.51 -32.70 -3.98
C ILE A 274 16.33 -31.45 -4.34
N LEU A 275 15.67 -30.37 -4.73
CA LEU A 275 16.34 -29.10 -5.05
C LEU A 275 16.98 -28.45 -3.81
N ALA A 276 16.36 -28.57 -2.63
CA ALA A 276 16.97 -28.11 -1.39
C ALA A 276 18.28 -28.86 -1.08
N VAL A 277 18.27 -30.19 -1.21
CA VAL A 277 19.46 -31.03 -1.01
C VAL A 277 20.52 -30.74 -2.07
N ALA A 278 20.13 -30.60 -3.34
CA ALA A 278 21.05 -30.26 -4.42
C ALA A 278 21.69 -28.87 -4.20
N ALA A 279 20.92 -27.87 -3.78
CA ALA A 279 21.44 -26.55 -3.43
C ALA A 279 22.40 -26.59 -2.23
N LEU A 280 22.12 -27.43 -1.23
CA LEU A 280 23.03 -27.69 -0.12
C LEU A 280 24.36 -28.32 -0.59
N ILE A 281 24.30 -29.29 -1.51
CA ILE A 281 25.49 -29.88 -2.12
C ILE A 281 26.30 -28.81 -2.87
N VAL A 282 25.64 -27.94 -3.64
CA VAL A 282 26.31 -26.82 -4.33
C VAL A 282 27.00 -25.88 -3.34
N ALA A 283 26.36 -25.57 -2.20
CA ALA A 283 26.98 -24.78 -1.15
C ALA A 283 28.27 -25.46 -0.62
N LEU A 284 28.22 -26.77 -0.35
CA LEU A 284 29.37 -27.55 0.07
C LEU A 284 30.48 -27.60 -1.00
N LEU A 285 30.12 -27.67 -2.29
CA LEU A 285 31.09 -27.62 -3.39
C LEU A 285 31.82 -26.26 -3.43
N PHE A 286 31.11 -25.14 -3.23
CA PHE A 286 31.75 -23.83 -3.13
C PHE A 286 32.72 -23.75 -1.95
N VAL A 287 32.37 -24.33 -0.80
CA VAL A 287 33.29 -24.44 0.34
C VAL A 287 34.49 -25.32 0.00
N ALA A 288 34.29 -26.46 -0.66
CA ALA A 288 35.36 -27.36 -1.08
C ALA A 288 36.31 -26.73 -2.12
N ALA A 289 35.80 -25.85 -2.99
CA ALA A 289 36.61 -25.11 -3.97
C ALA A 289 37.62 -24.17 -3.32
N ILE A 290 37.35 -23.69 -2.10
CA ILE A 290 38.29 -22.88 -1.33
C ILE A 290 39.57 -23.68 -1.00
N PHE A 291 39.44 -24.99 -0.78
CA PHE A 291 40.57 -25.88 -0.46
C PHE A 291 41.19 -26.50 -1.72
N THR A 292 40.38 -26.88 -2.70
CA THR A 292 40.85 -27.55 -3.93
C THR A 292 41.34 -26.58 -5.01
N HIS A 293 41.17 -25.26 -4.81
CA HIS A 293 41.61 -24.21 -5.73
C HIS A 293 41.03 -24.32 -7.16
N SER A 294 39.85 -24.92 -7.30
CA SER A 294 39.22 -25.20 -8.60
C SER A 294 37.74 -24.79 -8.63
N TRP A 295 37.40 -23.89 -9.55
CA TRP A 295 36.01 -23.45 -9.80
C TRP A 295 35.16 -24.45 -10.60
N ARG A 296 35.77 -25.51 -11.15
CA ARG A 296 35.08 -26.42 -12.08
C ARG A 296 33.90 -27.13 -11.41
N LEU A 297 34.12 -27.73 -10.23
CA LEU A 297 33.09 -28.51 -9.54
C LEU A 297 31.90 -27.64 -9.06
N PRO A 298 32.09 -26.49 -8.40
CA PRO A 298 30.97 -25.62 -8.02
C PRO A 298 30.20 -25.10 -9.23
N MET A 299 30.88 -24.69 -10.30
CA MET A 299 30.20 -24.15 -11.49
C MET A 299 29.39 -25.22 -12.22
N ILE A 300 29.91 -26.45 -12.32
CA ILE A 300 29.14 -27.61 -12.82
C ILE A 300 27.95 -27.87 -11.90
N GLY A 301 28.14 -27.82 -10.57
CA GLY A 301 27.07 -27.98 -9.60
C GLY A 301 25.96 -26.95 -9.74
N VAL A 302 26.30 -25.67 -9.91
CA VAL A 302 25.32 -24.59 -10.16
C VAL A 302 24.61 -24.81 -11.49
N ALA A 303 25.35 -25.10 -12.57
CA ALA A 303 24.75 -25.37 -13.88
C ALA A 303 23.78 -26.56 -13.82
N LEU A 304 24.19 -27.65 -13.18
CA LEU A 304 23.36 -28.82 -12.97
C LEU A 304 22.14 -28.52 -12.10
N LEU A 305 22.30 -27.74 -11.03
CA LEU A 305 21.18 -27.32 -10.18
C LEU A 305 20.16 -26.49 -10.96
N VAL A 306 20.62 -25.53 -11.77
CA VAL A 306 19.74 -24.72 -12.62
C VAL A 306 19.00 -25.60 -13.62
N VAL A 307 19.71 -26.46 -14.36
CA VAL A 307 19.10 -27.40 -15.30
C VAL A 307 18.11 -28.33 -14.59
N THR A 308 18.50 -28.92 -13.46
CA THR A 308 17.66 -29.82 -12.66
C THR A 308 16.42 -29.09 -12.13
N SER A 309 16.55 -27.85 -11.69
CA SER A 309 15.42 -27.04 -11.20
C SER A 309 14.39 -26.78 -12.29
N VAL A 310 14.84 -26.53 -13.52
CA VAL A 310 13.94 -26.33 -14.67
C VAL A 310 13.34 -27.67 -15.08
N VAL A 311 14.16 -28.69 -15.29
CA VAL A 311 13.72 -30.00 -15.79
C VAL A 311 12.82 -30.70 -14.78
N VAL A 312 13.29 -30.93 -13.54
CA VAL A 312 12.50 -31.62 -12.52
C VAL A 312 11.33 -30.75 -12.06
N GLY A 313 11.48 -29.42 -12.03
CA GLY A 313 10.39 -28.51 -11.65
C GLY A 313 9.26 -28.40 -12.66
N SER A 314 9.51 -28.66 -13.95
CA SER A 314 8.49 -28.53 -15.02
C SER A 314 8.10 -29.86 -15.66
N VAL A 315 9.07 -30.67 -16.08
CA VAL A 315 8.85 -31.90 -16.84
C VAL A 315 8.23 -32.98 -15.97
N TYR A 316 8.75 -33.20 -14.76
CA TYR A 316 8.26 -34.28 -13.90
C TYR A 316 6.79 -34.07 -13.46
N PRO A 317 6.38 -32.88 -12.97
CA PRO A 317 4.97 -32.58 -12.73
C PRO A 317 4.11 -32.68 -13.98
N ALA A 318 4.59 -32.24 -15.15
CA ALA A 318 3.83 -32.33 -16.39
C ALA A 318 3.57 -33.79 -16.83
N ILE A 319 4.54 -34.68 -16.63
CA ILE A 319 4.36 -36.12 -16.90
C ILE A 319 3.30 -36.71 -15.95
N ILE A 320 3.42 -36.44 -14.65
CA ILE A 320 2.44 -36.93 -13.68
C ILE A 320 1.04 -36.39 -13.98
N GLN A 321 0.93 -35.10 -14.31
CA GLN A 321 -0.34 -34.49 -14.68
C GLN A 321 -0.94 -35.14 -15.93
N SER A 322 -0.16 -35.27 -17.01
CA SER A 322 -0.67 -35.77 -18.30
C SER A 322 -0.94 -37.27 -18.33
N VAL A 323 -0.08 -38.09 -17.71
CA VAL A 323 -0.14 -39.56 -17.81
C VAL A 323 -0.97 -40.18 -16.68
N LYS A 324 -0.98 -39.56 -15.49
CA LYS A 324 -1.67 -40.13 -14.32
C LYS A 324 -2.90 -39.35 -13.89
N VAL A 325 -2.81 -38.02 -13.81
CA VAL A 325 -3.92 -37.21 -13.30
C VAL A 325 -5.01 -37.00 -14.34
N ASN A 326 -4.70 -36.46 -15.52
CA ASN A 326 -5.69 -36.14 -16.55
C ASN A 326 -6.60 -37.34 -16.91
N PRO A 327 -6.11 -38.59 -17.05
CA PRO A 327 -6.98 -39.75 -17.34
C PRO A 327 -7.91 -40.15 -16.20
N SER A 328 -7.63 -39.73 -14.96
CA SER A 328 -8.35 -40.15 -13.74
C SER A 328 -8.59 -38.98 -12.78
N GLU A 329 -8.74 -37.78 -13.33
CA GLU A 329 -8.69 -36.51 -12.59
C GLU A 329 -9.77 -36.45 -11.50
N LYS A 330 -10.99 -36.86 -11.85
CA LYS A 330 -12.12 -36.93 -10.90
C LYS A 330 -11.79 -37.74 -9.65
N SER A 331 -11.11 -38.88 -9.80
CA SER A 331 -10.80 -39.76 -8.66
C SER A 331 -9.58 -39.29 -7.86
N LEU A 332 -8.56 -38.76 -8.54
CA LEU A 332 -7.30 -38.37 -7.90
C LEU A 332 -7.35 -36.98 -7.26
N GLU A 333 -8.11 -36.05 -7.84
CA GLU A 333 -8.26 -34.69 -7.31
C GLU A 333 -9.43 -34.54 -6.33
N ALA A 334 -10.42 -35.44 -6.34
CA ALA A 334 -11.56 -35.41 -5.40
C ALA A 334 -11.18 -35.17 -3.92
N PRO A 335 -10.20 -35.88 -3.31
CA PRO A 335 -9.86 -35.64 -1.91
C PRO A 335 -9.20 -34.27 -1.67
N TYR A 336 -8.53 -33.69 -2.67
CA TYR A 336 -7.93 -32.36 -2.58
C TYR A 336 -8.99 -31.27 -2.77
N LEU A 337 -9.92 -31.48 -3.70
CA LEU A 337 -11.09 -30.61 -3.88
C LEU A 337 -11.96 -30.58 -2.64
N GLN A 338 -12.20 -31.72 -1.99
CA GLN A 338 -12.96 -31.78 -0.75
C GLN A 338 -12.31 -30.93 0.35
N LYS A 339 -10.97 -31.03 0.51
CA LYS A 339 -10.21 -30.19 1.46
C LYS A 339 -10.31 -28.71 1.10
N ASN A 340 -10.28 -28.37 -0.20
CA ASN A 340 -10.45 -26.98 -0.64
C ASN A 340 -11.86 -26.46 -0.34
N ILE A 341 -12.91 -27.24 -0.60
CA ILE A 341 -14.29 -26.87 -0.30
C ILE A 341 -14.48 -26.65 1.21
N GLU A 342 -14.00 -27.57 2.04
CA GLU A 342 -14.06 -27.46 3.50
C GLU A 342 -13.29 -26.23 4.00
N ALA A 343 -12.06 -26.02 3.52
CA ALA A 343 -11.25 -24.87 3.88
C ALA A 343 -11.87 -23.55 3.40
N THR A 344 -12.47 -23.52 2.21
CA THR A 344 -13.16 -22.34 1.65
C THR A 344 -14.38 -22.00 2.49
N ARG A 345 -15.24 -22.98 2.79
CA ARG A 345 -16.41 -22.75 3.64
C ARG A 345 -16.00 -22.26 5.03
N ALA A 346 -14.97 -22.87 5.61
CA ALA A 346 -14.40 -22.42 6.87
C ALA A 346 -13.78 -21.04 6.78
N ALA A 347 -13.05 -20.69 5.71
CA ALA A 347 -12.33 -19.42 5.57
C ALA A 347 -13.23 -18.23 5.24
N TYR A 348 -14.37 -18.47 4.59
CA TYR A 348 -15.39 -17.45 4.28
C TYR A 348 -16.58 -17.46 5.25
N GLY A 349 -16.65 -18.42 6.18
CA GLY A 349 -17.74 -18.51 7.16
C GLY A 349 -19.05 -19.04 6.57
N LEU A 350 -18.97 -19.86 5.52
CA LEU A 350 -20.12 -20.41 4.81
C LEU A 350 -20.66 -21.72 5.43
N ASP A 351 -20.06 -22.20 6.51
CA ASP A 351 -20.45 -23.44 7.18
C ASP A 351 -21.88 -23.39 7.73
N GLY A 352 -22.35 -22.21 8.13
CA GLY A 352 -23.71 -22.00 8.67
C GLY A 352 -24.80 -21.76 7.63
N VAL A 353 -24.48 -21.77 6.32
CA VAL A 353 -25.45 -21.49 5.26
C VAL A 353 -26.41 -22.66 5.09
N GLN A 354 -27.71 -22.41 5.27
CA GLN A 354 -28.79 -23.37 5.02
C GLN A 354 -29.43 -23.09 3.66
N VAL A 355 -29.47 -24.11 2.79
CA VAL A 355 -30.09 -24.00 1.47
C VAL A 355 -31.49 -24.60 1.54
N GLN A 356 -32.50 -23.77 1.31
CA GLN A 356 -33.91 -24.19 1.25
C GLN A 356 -34.44 -24.01 -0.18
N PRO A 357 -34.84 -25.11 -0.87
CA PRO A 357 -35.56 -25.00 -2.13
C PRO A 357 -36.95 -24.41 -1.88
N TYR A 358 -37.34 -23.42 -2.66
CA TYR A 358 -38.70 -22.88 -2.65
C TYR A 358 -39.24 -22.81 -4.09
N SER A 359 -40.55 -22.98 -4.25
CA SER A 359 -41.22 -22.82 -5.54
C SER A 359 -41.71 -21.38 -5.68
N ALA A 360 -40.98 -20.55 -6.43
CA ALA A 360 -41.40 -19.19 -6.73
C ALA A 360 -42.67 -19.21 -7.61
N ALA A 361 -43.73 -18.53 -7.17
CA ALA A 361 -44.87 -18.24 -8.03
C ALA A 361 -44.57 -16.94 -8.80
N THR A 362 -44.35 -17.04 -10.12
CA THR A 362 -44.00 -15.89 -10.98
C THR A 362 -45.21 -15.12 -11.50
N ASP A 363 -46.41 -15.72 -11.43
CA ASP A 363 -47.65 -15.09 -11.91
C ASP A 363 -48.40 -14.43 -10.74
N ALA A 364 -48.34 -13.10 -10.69
CA ALA A 364 -49.10 -12.29 -9.74
C ALA A 364 -50.48 -11.94 -10.30
N THR A 365 -51.57 -12.32 -9.61
CA THR A 365 -52.91 -11.83 -9.93
C THR A 365 -53.11 -10.41 -9.41
N ALA A 366 -53.77 -9.55 -10.21
CA ALA A 366 -54.04 -8.17 -9.83
C ALA A 366 -54.80 -8.08 -8.49
N GLY A 367 -54.27 -7.32 -7.53
CA GLY A 367 -54.87 -7.13 -6.20
C GLY A 367 -54.36 -8.06 -5.10
N LYS A 368 -53.70 -9.18 -5.42
CA LYS A 368 -53.22 -10.16 -4.44
C LYS A 368 -52.21 -9.59 -3.42
N LEU A 369 -51.39 -8.63 -3.87
CA LEU A 369 -50.36 -7.97 -3.04
C LEU A 369 -50.82 -6.63 -2.43
N ARG A 370 -52.00 -6.09 -2.80
CA ARG A 370 -52.42 -4.74 -2.36
C ARG A 370 -52.73 -4.67 -0.86
N ASN A 371 -53.33 -5.72 -0.31
CA ASN A 371 -53.66 -5.80 1.12
C ASN A 371 -52.44 -6.19 1.96
N ASP A 372 -51.51 -6.92 1.34
CA ASP A 372 -50.32 -7.46 1.99
C ASP A 372 -49.15 -6.47 1.97
N ALA A 373 -49.02 -5.61 0.95
CA ALA A 373 -47.89 -4.68 0.82
C ALA A 373 -47.81 -3.61 1.92
N ALA A 374 -48.94 -3.21 2.50
CA ALA A 374 -48.96 -2.25 3.61
C ALA A 374 -48.77 -2.93 4.98
N THR A 375 -48.93 -4.26 5.07
CA THR A 375 -48.93 -5.02 6.33
C THR A 375 -47.76 -5.98 6.48
N ILE A 376 -47.09 -6.35 5.38
CA ILE A 376 -45.83 -7.10 5.38
C ILE A 376 -44.68 -6.13 5.68
N PRO A 377 -44.02 -6.24 6.84
CA PRO A 377 -42.79 -5.50 7.10
C PRO A 377 -41.76 -5.85 6.01
N GLY A 378 -41.21 -4.84 5.33
CA GLY A 378 -40.07 -5.02 4.42
C GLY A 378 -40.36 -5.00 2.91
N ILE A 379 -41.60 -4.78 2.43
CA ILE A 379 -41.79 -4.44 1.01
C ILE A 379 -41.43 -2.97 0.80
N ARG A 380 -40.20 -2.74 0.32
CA ARG A 380 -39.67 -1.41 0.02
C ARG A 380 -40.29 -0.86 -1.27
N LEU A 381 -40.95 0.30 -1.16
CA LEU A 381 -41.46 1.09 -2.28
C LEU A 381 -40.49 2.22 -2.68
N VAL A 382 -39.65 2.66 -1.74
CA VAL A 382 -38.69 3.76 -1.91
C VAL A 382 -37.29 3.16 -2.09
N ASP A 383 -36.77 3.16 -3.32
CA ASP A 383 -35.43 2.63 -3.62
C ASP A 383 -34.34 3.66 -3.29
N PRO A 384 -33.37 3.35 -2.40
CA PRO A 384 -32.33 4.28 -1.97
C PRO A 384 -31.41 4.79 -3.10
N ILE A 385 -31.32 4.09 -4.23
CA ILE A 385 -30.47 4.49 -5.37
C ILE A 385 -31.25 5.42 -6.32
N VAL A 386 -32.59 5.37 -6.29
CA VAL A 386 -33.44 6.12 -7.23
C VAL A 386 -33.91 7.45 -6.64
N VAL A 387 -34.18 7.51 -5.34
CA VAL A 387 -34.75 8.69 -4.66
C VAL A 387 -33.78 9.81 -4.22
N PRO A 388 -32.43 9.73 -4.31
CA PRO A 388 -31.56 10.85 -3.93
C PRO A 388 -31.90 12.20 -4.62
N PRO A 389 -32.24 12.27 -5.92
CA PRO A 389 -32.65 13.52 -6.55
C PRO A 389 -33.90 14.14 -5.90
N THR A 390 -34.85 13.30 -5.49
CA THR A 390 -36.06 13.75 -4.78
C THR A 390 -35.75 14.22 -3.37
N PHE A 391 -34.85 13.55 -2.65
CA PHE A 391 -34.33 14.03 -1.36
C PHE A 391 -33.66 15.39 -1.52
N LYS A 392 -32.79 15.56 -2.51
CA LYS A 392 -32.15 16.85 -2.79
C LYS A 392 -33.17 17.93 -3.11
N GLN A 393 -34.14 17.65 -3.98
CA GLN A 393 -35.15 18.64 -4.37
C GLN A 393 -36.05 19.06 -3.21
N LEU A 394 -36.51 18.11 -2.40
CA LEU A 394 -37.51 18.37 -1.36
C LEU A 394 -36.89 18.74 -0.01
N GLN A 395 -35.66 18.32 0.26
CA GLN A 395 -35.08 18.34 1.59
C GLN A 395 -33.68 18.97 1.65
N ALA A 396 -33.04 19.32 0.54
CA ALA A 396 -31.83 20.15 0.61
C ALA A 396 -32.17 21.57 1.07
N LEU A 397 -33.30 22.13 0.62
CA LEU A 397 -33.82 23.47 0.94
C LEU A 397 -32.93 24.66 0.52
N ARG A 398 -31.62 24.44 0.35
CA ARG A 398 -30.60 25.39 -0.11
C ARG A 398 -29.63 24.70 -1.05
N THR A 399 -29.03 25.46 -1.95
CA THR A 399 -28.15 24.93 -3.00
C THR A 399 -26.87 24.31 -2.46
N TYR A 400 -26.36 24.79 -1.32
CA TYR A 400 -25.17 24.29 -0.65
C TYR A 400 -25.42 23.03 0.19
N TYR A 401 -26.66 22.60 0.40
CA TYR A 401 -26.94 21.29 0.99
C TYR A 401 -27.09 20.23 -0.10
N THR A 402 -26.57 19.05 0.16
CA THR A 402 -26.64 17.92 -0.75
C THR A 402 -26.81 16.61 0.01
N PHE A 403 -27.17 15.57 -0.73
CA PHE A 403 -27.20 14.18 -0.30
C PHE A 403 -26.26 13.35 -1.18
N PRO A 404 -25.78 12.19 -0.71
CA PRO A 404 -25.06 11.24 -1.55
C PRO A 404 -25.94 10.73 -2.71
N ASP A 405 -25.30 10.18 -3.74
CA ASP A 405 -25.97 9.65 -4.94
C ASP A 405 -26.52 8.21 -4.78
N ALA A 406 -26.26 7.59 -3.63
CA ALA A 406 -26.99 6.47 -3.08
C ALA A 406 -27.30 6.77 -1.61
N LEU A 407 -28.52 6.47 -1.17
CA LEU A 407 -28.92 6.59 0.23
C LEU A 407 -28.75 5.25 0.96
N ASP A 408 -28.85 5.29 2.28
CA ASP A 408 -28.75 4.10 3.11
C ASP A 408 -30.10 3.66 3.64
N ILE A 409 -30.12 2.42 4.14
CA ILE A 409 -31.29 1.80 4.74
C ILE A 409 -30.97 1.49 6.19
N ASP A 410 -31.90 1.82 7.07
CA ASP A 410 -31.84 1.46 8.47
C ASP A 410 -33.24 1.08 9.00
N ARG A 411 -33.30 0.54 10.22
CA ARG A 411 -34.54 0.09 10.84
C ARG A 411 -34.72 0.70 12.22
N TYR A 412 -35.82 1.42 12.40
CA TYR A 412 -36.17 2.09 13.65
C TYR A 412 -37.46 1.52 14.24
N GLN A 413 -37.58 1.60 15.56
CA GLN A 413 -38.84 1.37 16.25
C GLN A 413 -39.66 2.65 16.21
N ILE A 414 -40.70 2.70 15.37
CA ILE A 414 -41.63 3.82 15.27
C ILE A 414 -43.00 3.29 15.69
N ASP A 415 -43.63 3.94 16.68
CA ASP A 415 -44.90 3.49 17.27
C ASP A 415 -44.89 2.01 17.72
N GLY A 416 -43.75 1.53 18.22
CA GLY A 416 -43.56 0.16 18.69
C GLY A 416 -43.45 -0.90 17.58
N LYS A 417 -43.25 -0.48 16.32
CA LYS A 417 -43.05 -1.37 15.16
C LYS A 417 -41.71 -1.10 14.49
N GLU A 418 -41.00 -2.18 14.17
CA GLU A 418 -39.79 -2.13 13.35
C GLU A 418 -40.17 -1.66 11.94
N THR A 419 -39.66 -0.51 11.56
CA THR A 419 -40.00 0.19 10.32
C THR A 419 -38.74 0.42 9.50
N ASP A 420 -38.79 0.03 8.21
CA ASP A 420 -37.73 0.25 7.23
C ASP A 420 -37.69 1.73 6.83
N ILE A 421 -36.53 2.35 6.93
CA ILE A 421 -36.33 3.78 6.68
C ILE A 421 -35.17 3.96 5.70
N VAL A 422 -35.39 4.78 4.68
CA VAL A 422 -34.33 5.27 3.80
C VAL A 422 -33.78 6.56 4.39
N ILE A 423 -32.50 6.60 4.68
CA ILE A 423 -31.84 7.70 5.38
C ILE A 423 -30.75 8.35 4.53
N GLY A 424 -30.57 9.66 4.72
CA GLY A 424 -29.50 10.42 4.09
C GLY A 424 -29.04 11.56 4.99
N ALA A 425 -27.73 11.67 5.17
CA ALA A 425 -27.10 12.81 5.83
C ALA A 425 -27.21 14.05 4.93
N ARG A 426 -27.76 15.16 5.47
CA ARG A 426 -27.77 16.44 4.78
C ARG A 426 -26.41 17.10 4.97
N GLU A 427 -25.52 16.91 4.01
CA GLU A 427 -24.16 17.44 4.05
C GLU A 427 -24.01 18.76 3.30
N ILE A 428 -22.91 19.46 3.57
CA ILE A 428 -22.59 20.71 2.88
C ILE A 428 -21.66 20.45 1.69
N SER A 429 -21.99 21.02 0.54
CA SER A 429 -21.17 21.00 -0.67
C SER A 429 -20.85 22.43 -1.11
N LEU A 430 -19.55 22.73 -1.20
CA LEU A 430 -19.07 24.04 -1.64
C LEU A 430 -19.42 24.34 -3.09
N ASP A 431 -19.66 23.31 -3.92
CA ASP A 431 -20.08 23.48 -5.32
C ASP A 431 -21.48 24.09 -5.43
N GLY A 432 -22.29 23.95 -4.37
CA GLY A 432 -23.60 24.58 -4.25
C GLY A 432 -23.56 26.03 -3.76
N VAL A 433 -22.40 26.56 -3.38
CA VAL A 433 -22.22 27.94 -2.90
C VAL A 433 -21.97 28.87 -4.10
N PRO A 434 -22.70 29.99 -4.25
CA PRO A 434 -22.51 30.92 -5.35
C PRO A 434 -21.07 31.42 -5.48
N ALA A 435 -20.53 31.46 -6.70
CA ALA A 435 -19.13 31.84 -6.96
C ALA A 435 -18.73 33.21 -6.35
N ALA A 436 -19.66 34.17 -6.31
CA ALA A 436 -19.44 35.49 -5.72
C ALA A 436 -19.23 35.45 -4.19
N GLN A 437 -19.69 34.39 -3.53
CA GLN A 437 -19.51 34.15 -2.10
C GLN A 437 -18.35 33.18 -1.80
N ARG A 438 -17.74 32.58 -2.83
CA ARG A 438 -16.61 31.67 -2.65
C ARG A 438 -15.36 32.46 -2.27
N GLY A 439 -14.73 32.03 -1.18
CA GLY A 439 -13.53 32.65 -0.65
C GLY A 439 -13.09 31.89 0.59
N TRP A 440 -11.80 31.98 0.94
CA TRP A 440 -11.23 31.17 2.01
C TRP A 440 -12.02 31.24 3.32
N LEU A 441 -12.46 32.45 3.71
CA LEU A 441 -13.26 32.65 4.92
C LEU A 441 -14.58 31.88 4.87
N ASN A 442 -15.32 31.97 3.76
CA ASN A 442 -16.61 31.30 3.64
C ASN A 442 -16.44 29.78 3.50
N ASP A 443 -15.53 29.34 2.64
CA ASP A 443 -15.29 27.92 2.34
C ASP A 443 -14.75 27.15 3.56
N HIS A 444 -14.02 27.81 4.47
CA HIS A 444 -13.34 27.12 5.58
C HIS A 444 -13.80 27.51 6.99
N THR A 445 -14.54 28.62 7.17
CA THR A 445 -14.92 29.09 8.53
C THR A 445 -16.42 29.38 8.69
N PHE A 446 -17.15 29.53 7.59
CA PHE A 446 -18.60 29.77 7.61
C PHE A 446 -19.36 28.50 7.22
N TYR A 447 -19.09 27.95 6.04
CA TYR A 447 -19.67 26.71 5.52
C TYR A 447 -18.91 25.49 6.05
N THR A 448 -18.94 25.29 7.37
CA THR A 448 -18.11 24.28 8.03
C THR A 448 -18.76 22.90 8.08
N HIS A 449 -20.08 22.77 8.12
CA HIS A 449 -20.78 21.50 8.36
C HIS A 449 -22.15 21.42 7.67
N GLY A 450 -22.65 20.19 7.53
CA GLY A 450 -24.04 19.91 7.13
C GLY A 450 -25.00 19.95 8.32
N TYR A 451 -26.31 19.87 8.08
CA TYR A 451 -27.30 19.97 9.16
C TYR A 451 -28.52 19.07 8.94
N GLY A 452 -28.58 17.99 9.72
CA GLY A 452 -29.72 17.08 9.84
C GLY A 452 -29.51 15.73 9.16
N LEU A 453 -30.21 14.73 9.69
CA LEU A 453 -30.42 13.43 9.05
C LEU A 453 -31.85 13.39 8.52
N VAL A 454 -32.01 13.15 7.22
CA VAL A 454 -33.33 13.07 6.57
C VAL A 454 -33.71 11.60 6.41
N ALA A 455 -34.93 11.27 6.77
CA ALA A 455 -35.41 9.90 6.89
C ALA A 455 -36.77 9.77 6.22
N ALA A 456 -36.93 8.84 5.28
CA ALA A 456 -38.20 8.54 4.62
C ALA A 456 -38.64 7.10 4.89
N TYR A 457 -39.94 6.89 5.04
CA TYR A 457 -40.51 5.55 5.18
C TYR A 457 -40.24 4.72 3.92
N GLY A 458 -39.57 3.58 4.08
CA GLY A 458 -39.21 2.69 2.96
C GLY A 458 -40.43 2.09 2.27
N ASN A 459 -41.54 1.93 3.00
CA ASN A 459 -42.78 1.29 2.54
C ASN A 459 -43.93 2.28 2.25
N GLN A 460 -43.71 3.59 2.32
CA GLN A 460 -44.75 4.59 2.07
C GLN A 460 -44.35 5.57 0.97
N ARG A 461 -45.33 5.97 0.17
CA ARG A 461 -45.18 7.02 -0.84
C ARG A 461 -46.47 7.84 -0.94
N LYS A 462 -46.32 9.11 -1.29
CA LYS A 462 -47.44 9.98 -1.64
C LYS A 462 -48.07 9.55 -2.97
N PRO A 463 -49.30 9.99 -3.30
CA PRO A 463 -49.94 9.69 -4.58
C PRO A 463 -49.12 10.08 -5.81
N GLY A 464 -48.31 11.15 -5.71
CA GLY A 464 -47.39 11.60 -6.76
C GLY A 464 -46.11 10.76 -6.90
N GLY A 465 -45.91 9.77 -6.01
CA GLY A 465 -44.74 8.91 -5.98
C GLY A 465 -43.60 9.43 -5.10
N GLU A 466 -43.74 10.62 -4.50
CA GLU A 466 -42.71 11.16 -3.62
C GLU A 466 -42.64 10.37 -2.30
N PRO A 467 -41.45 10.27 -1.67
CA PRO A 467 -41.32 9.66 -0.36
C PRO A 467 -42.16 10.38 0.71
N VAL A 468 -42.61 9.63 1.71
CA VAL A 468 -43.16 10.20 2.95
C VAL A 468 -42.01 10.31 3.96
N PHE A 469 -41.66 11.52 4.34
CA PHE A 469 -40.57 11.77 5.28
C PHE A 469 -41.04 11.54 6.73
N ALA A 470 -40.27 10.74 7.47
CA ALA A 470 -40.36 10.61 8.92
C ALA A 470 -39.60 11.75 9.60
N VAL A 471 -38.38 12.05 9.12
CA VAL A 471 -37.55 13.17 9.58
C VAL A 471 -37.15 14.00 8.39
N GLY A 472 -37.32 15.31 8.48
CA GLY A 472 -37.03 16.26 7.42
C GLY A 472 -37.05 17.69 7.93
N ASP A 473 -36.85 18.63 7.01
CA ASP A 473 -36.87 20.07 7.18
C ASP A 473 -35.72 20.65 8.03
N LEU A 474 -35.78 21.95 8.31
CA LEU A 474 -34.80 22.72 9.09
C LEU A 474 -35.54 23.60 10.09
N PRO A 475 -35.35 23.41 11.42
CA PRO A 475 -34.65 22.28 12.06
C PRO A 475 -35.36 20.93 11.82
N PRO A 476 -34.66 19.79 11.94
CA PRO A 476 -35.25 18.48 11.69
C PRO A 476 -36.37 18.14 12.67
N ALA A 477 -37.41 17.44 12.18
CA ALA A 477 -38.51 16.94 13.01
C ALA A 477 -38.06 15.84 14.01
N ASN A 478 -38.69 15.80 15.19
CA ASN A 478 -38.32 14.90 16.29
C ASN A 478 -38.91 13.47 16.20
N THR A 479 -39.31 13.00 15.01
CA THR A 479 -39.99 11.70 14.85
C THR A 479 -39.09 10.52 15.23
N LEU A 480 -37.77 10.64 15.05
CA LEU A 480 -36.76 9.67 15.51
C LEU A 480 -36.11 10.07 16.85
N GLY A 481 -36.77 10.95 17.61
CA GLY A 481 -36.24 11.55 18.83
C GLY A 481 -35.40 12.81 18.57
N GLU A 482 -35.03 13.49 19.66
CA GLU A 482 -34.08 14.60 19.61
C GLU A 482 -32.65 14.08 19.47
N PHE A 483 -31.88 14.64 18.54
CA PHE A 483 -30.48 14.30 18.30
C PHE A 483 -29.67 15.54 17.92
N GLU A 484 -28.34 15.48 18.04
CA GLU A 484 -27.42 16.50 17.52
C GLU A 484 -27.38 16.45 15.99
N PRO A 485 -27.90 17.45 15.27
CA PRO A 485 -28.07 17.37 13.82
C PRO A 485 -26.84 17.82 13.01
N ARG A 486 -25.83 18.44 13.63
CA ARG A 486 -24.69 19.01 12.90
C ARG A 486 -23.72 17.92 12.42
N ILE A 487 -23.41 17.94 11.13
CA ILE A 487 -22.57 16.96 10.44
C ILE A 487 -21.25 17.62 10.03
N TYR A 488 -20.32 17.68 10.99
CA TYR A 488 -18.93 18.11 10.77
C TYR A 488 -18.06 17.01 10.17
N PHE A 489 -18.42 15.75 10.30
CA PHE A 489 -17.71 14.63 9.69
C PHE A 489 -18.71 13.87 8.83
N GLY A 490 -18.38 13.70 7.55
CA GLY A 490 -19.28 13.13 6.55
C GLY A 490 -18.58 12.92 5.22
N GLU A 491 -19.29 12.33 4.26
CA GLU A 491 -18.73 11.88 2.99
C GLU A 491 -18.44 13.02 2.02
N GLN A 492 -19.21 14.10 2.10
CA GLN A 492 -19.14 15.30 1.24
C GLN A 492 -18.53 16.52 1.97
N SER A 493 -18.08 16.34 3.21
CA SER A 493 -17.44 17.39 4.01
C SER A 493 -16.26 18.05 3.28
N PRO A 494 -16.08 19.38 3.40
CA PRO A 494 -14.92 20.09 2.86
C PRO A 494 -13.58 19.48 3.31
N ASN A 495 -12.53 19.65 2.50
CA ASN A 495 -11.19 19.10 2.77
C ASN A 495 -10.67 19.43 4.18
N TYR A 496 -10.93 20.66 4.63
CA TYR A 496 -10.74 21.08 6.01
C TYR A 496 -11.66 22.26 6.35
N SER A 497 -11.91 22.44 7.65
CA SER A 497 -12.52 23.67 8.18
C SER A 497 -11.80 24.13 9.44
N VAL A 498 -11.78 25.43 9.66
CA VAL A 498 -11.32 26.04 10.91
C VAL A 498 -12.55 26.45 11.71
N VAL A 499 -12.72 25.82 12.86
CA VAL A 499 -13.89 25.92 13.74
C VAL A 499 -13.52 26.50 15.09
N GLY A 500 -14.53 26.94 15.83
CA GLY A 500 -14.36 27.61 17.11
C GLY A 500 -14.16 29.12 16.97
N ALA A 501 -14.38 29.82 18.08
CA ALA A 501 -14.30 31.28 18.16
C ALA A 501 -13.51 31.69 19.42
N ASN A 502 -12.82 32.83 19.37
CA ASN A 502 -12.17 33.33 20.58
C ASN A 502 -13.23 33.75 21.62
N PRO A 503 -12.89 33.76 22.92
CA PRO A 503 -13.81 34.22 23.95
C PRO A 503 -14.36 35.62 23.65
N GLY A 504 -15.70 35.74 23.60
CA GLY A 504 -16.39 37.01 23.34
C GLY A 504 -16.68 37.31 21.86
N GLU A 505 -16.23 36.49 20.92
CA GLU A 505 -16.60 36.61 19.51
C GLU A 505 -17.99 36.00 19.24
N ALA A 506 -18.71 36.61 18.29
CA ALA A 506 -20.00 36.08 17.85
C ALA A 506 -19.84 34.75 17.07
N PRO A 507 -20.84 33.85 17.14
CA PRO A 507 -20.89 32.65 16.30
C PRO A 507 -20.79 32.99 14.81
N ARG A 508 -20.04 32.16 14.08
CA ARG A 508 -19.75 32.38 12.65
C ARG A 508 -20.09 31.19 11.77
N GLU A 509 -20.17 30.00 12.33
CA GLU A 509 -20.39 28.77 11.57
C GLU A 509 -21.88 28.68 11.24
N LEU A 510 -22.24 28.48 9.98
CA LEU A 510 -23.63 28.42 9.56
C LEU A 510 -24.26 27.09 9.97
N ASP A 511 -25.33 27.14 10.78
CA ASP A 511 -26.17 25.97 11.07
C ASP A 511 -27.21 25.80 9.96
N TYR A 512 -28.10 26.79 9.78
CA TYR A 512 -29.14 26.85 8.75
C TYR A 512 -29.75 28.26 8.64
N PRO A 513 -30.42 28.61 7.53
CA PRO A 513 -31.23 29.82 7.45
C PRO A 513 -32.62 29.57 8.05
N ASP A 514 -33.10 30.45 8.91
CA ASP A 514 -34.41 30.34 9.54
C ASP A 514 -35.58 30.68 8.59
N SER A 515 -36.81 30.67 9.11
CA SER A 515 -38.02 30.99 8.33
C SER A 515 -38.08 32.41 7.75
N LYS A 516 -37.25 33.34 8.26
CA LYS A 516 -37.12 34.72 7.78
C LYS A 516 -35.87 34.91 6.90
N GLU A 517 -35.21 33.80 6.54
CA GLU A 517 -33.94 33.78 5.83
C GLU A 517 -32.77 34.39 6.63
N GLU A 518 -32.89 34.51 7.95
CA GLU A 518 -31.79 34.90 8.82
C GLU A 518 -30.87 33.71 9.11
N GLU A 519 -29.56 33.95 9.09
CA GLU A 519 -28.55 32.92 9.32
C GLU A 519 -28.49 32.54 10.81
N VAL A 520 -28.92 31.33 11.16
CA VAL A 520 -28.65 30.74 12.47
C VAL A 520 -27.20 30.28 12.48
N LYS A 521 -26.42 30.77 13.46
CA LYS A 521 -24.99 30.51 13.56
C LYS A 521 -24.64 29.82 14.86
N ASN A 522 -23.58 29.02 14.80
CA ASN A 522 -23.04 28.27 15.91
C ASN A 522 -21.52 28.49 16.08
N THR A 523 -21.03 28.09 17.24
CA THR A 523 -19.60 27.91 17.51
C THR A 523 -19.37 26.46 17.89
N TYR A 524 -18.50 25.76 17.17
CA TYR A 524 -18.21 24.37 17.44
C TYR A 524 -17.72 24.16 18.88
N ALA A 525 -18.43 23.30 19.62
CA ALA A 525 -18.11 22.93 21.01
C ALA A 525 -17.62 21.48 21.14
N GLY A 526 -17.51 20.74 20.03
CA GLY A 526 -17.10 19.35 20.02
C GLY A 526 -15.64 19.14 20.45
N THR A 527 -15.36 17.93 20.91
CA THR A 527 -14.05 17.58 21.47
C THR A 527 -12.99 17.38 20.39
N GLY A 528 -13.35 16.79 19.25
CA GLY A 528 -12.43 16.49 18.17
C GLY A 528 -11.91 17.70 17.40
N GLY A 529 -10.96 17.44 16.50
CA GLY A 529 -10.17 18.45 15.79
C GLY A 529 -8.83 18.73 16.45
N VAL A 530 -7.89 19.26 15.65
CA VAL A 530 -6.56 19.62 16.13
C VAL A 530 -6.55 21.10 16.54
N PRO A 531 -6.16 21.43 17.79
CA PRO A 531 -6.04 22.83 18.19
C PRO A 531 -4.92 23.54 17.41
N ILE A 532 -5.21 24.68 16.79
CA ILE A 532 -4.28 25.45 15.97
C ILE A 532 -4.03 26.87 16.50
N GLY A 533 -4.28 27.11 17.80
CA GLY A 533 -4.14 28.43 18.39
C GLY A 533 -2.73 29.01 18.47
N SER A 534 -1.69 28.20 18.25
CA SER A 534 -0.30 28.66 18.27
C SER A 534 0.22 28.95 16.85
N VAL A 535 0.96 30.05 16.69
CA VAL A 535 1.58 30.46 15.40
C VAL A 535 2.39 29.33 14.74
N LEU A 536 3.10 28.51 15.52
CA LEU A 536 3.87 27.39 14.94
C LEU A 536 2.97 26.32 14.30
N ARG A 537 1.83 25.98 14.93
CA ARG A 537 0.85 25.05 14.34
C ARG A 537 0.16 25.68 13.13
N GLN A 538 -0.19 26.96 13.20
CA GLN A 538 -0.74 27.70 12.07
C GLN A 538 0.23 27.69 10.88
N ALA A 539 1.53 27.90 11.11
CA ALA A 539 2.55 27.84 10.07
C ALA A 539 2.68 26.43 9.47
N ALA A 540 2.61 25.37 10.29
CA ALA A 540 2.64 23.99 9.80
C ALA A 540 1.44 23.68 8.90
N TYR A 541 0.23 24.10 9.29
CA TYR A 541 -0.97 23.94 8.47
C TYR A 541 -0.99 24.85 7.24
N ALA A 542 -0.42 26.04 7.33
CA ALA A 542 -0.21 26.93 6.19
C ALA A 542 0.69 26.28 5.12
N VAL A 543 1.74 25.56 5.54
CA VAL A 543 2.59 24.79 4.63
C VAL A 543 1.86 23.55 4.09
N LYS A 544 1.15 22.78 4.94
CA LYS A 544 0.38 21.58 4.54
C LYS A 544 -0.62 21.89 3.44
N TYR A 545 -1.45 22.92 3.65
CA TYR A 545 -2.52 23.30 2.72
C TYR A 545 -2.10 24.36 1.71
N ARG A 546 -0.86 24.84 1.76
CA ARG A 546 -0.34 25.94 0.94
C ARG A 546 -1.21 27.19 1.02
N GLU A 547 -1.59 27.53 2.25
CA GLU A 547 -2.61 28.53 2.54
C GLU A 547 -2.15 29.50 3.63
N VAL A 548 -1.92 30.75 3.26
CA VAL A 548 -1.39 31.78 4.17
C VAL A 548 -2.43 32.30 5.16
N ASN A 549 -3.72 32.13 4.87
CA ASN A 549 -4.80 32.61 5.73
C ASN A 549 -4.82 31.96 7.10
N PHE A 550 -4.19 30.79 7.29
CA PHE A 550 -3.97 30.21 8.62
C PHE A 550 -3.18 31.14 9.57
N LEU A 551 -2.31 32.00 9.02
CA LEU A 551 -1.48 32.94 9.77
C LEU A 551 -2.04 34.37 9.76
N LEU A 552 -2.74 34.75 8.69
CA LEU A 552 -3.13 36.14 8.44
C LEU A 552 -4.60 36.44 8.76
N SER A 553 -5.46 35.42 8.79
CA SER A 553 -6.89 35.63 9.03
C SER A 553 -7.18 35.74 10.52
N ASN A 554 -7.90 36.80 10.91
CA ASN A 554 -8.44 36.95 12.27
C ASN A 554 -9.46 35.85 12.61
N ALA A 555 -9.92 35.09 11.61
CA ALA A 555 -10.77 33.95 11.85
C ALA A 555 -10.02 32.80 12.55
N VAL A 556 -8.68 32.76 12.47
CA VAL A 556 -7.86 31.76 13.14
C VAL A 556 -7.31 32.33 14.44
N GLY A 557 -7.92 31.90 15.55
CA GLY A 557 -7.63 32.38 16.88
C GLY A 557 -7.00 31.34 17.80
N SER A 558 -6.77 31.73 19.04
CA SER A 558 -6.19 30.88 20.10
C SER A 558 -7.07 29.67 20.45
N ALA A 559 -8.40 29.81 20.30
CA ALA A 559 -9.39 28.77 20.55
C ALA A 559 -9.74 27.93 19.30
N SER A 560 -9.18 28.27 18.13
CA SER A 560 -9.54 27.61 16.88
C SER A 560 -9.00 26.19 16.79
N LYS A 561 -9.81 25.30 16.23
CA LYS A 561 -9.44 23.94 15.86
C LYS A 561 -9.52 23.78 14.34
N ILE A 562 -8.65 22.95 13.78
CA ILE A 562 -8.82 22.48 12.41
C ILE A 562 -9.47 21.09 12.42
N LEU A 563 -10.49 20.94 11.58
CA LEU A 563 -11.10 19.66 11.26
C LEU A 563 -10.56 19.23 9.90
N ASP A 564 -9.65 18.27 9.87
CA ASP A 564 -9.13 17.63 8.66
C ASP A 564 -9.31 16.11 8.70
N HIS A 565 -9.19 15.47 7.53
CA HIS A 565 -9.54 14.05 7.33
C HIS A 565 -10.97 13.80 7.84
N ARG A 566 -11.95 14.43 7.19
CA ARG A 566 -13.33 14.50 7.67
C ARG A 566 -14.21 13.35 7.18
N ARG A 567 -13.77 12.64 6.14
CA ARG A 567 -14.50 11.48 5.59
C ARG A 567 -14.40 10.29 6.55
N PRO A 568 -15.52 9.71 7.02
CA PRO A 568 -15.50 8.60 7.99
C PRO A 568 -14.59 7.45 7.57
N LEU A 569 -14.70 7.02 6.31
CA LEU A 569 -13.87 5.94 5.75
C LEU A 569 -12.36 6.25 5.83
N GLU A 570 -11.95 7.49 5.49
CA GLU A 570 -10.54 7.89 5.54
C GLU A 570 -10.01 7.86 6.98
N ARG A 571 -10.81 8.33 7.94
CA ARG A 571 -10.44 8.36 9.36
C ARG A 571 -10.20 6.96 9.90
N VAL A 572 -11.16 6.06 9.66
CA VAL A 572 -11.06 4.66 10.08
C VAL A 572 -9.84 4.01 9.41
N GLN A 573 -9.58 4.25 8.12
CA GLN A 573 -8.44 3.69 7.41
C GLN A 573 -7.09 4.16 7.96
N ARG A 574 -7.01 5.41 8.45
CA ARG A 574 -5.81 5.96 9.08
C ARG A 574 -5.54 5.33 10.45
N VAL A 575 -6.56 5.13 11.29
CA VAL A 575 -6.39 4.54 12.63
C VAL A 575 -6.26 3.00 12.59
N ALA A 576 -6.84 2.34 11.58
CA ALA A 576 -6.78 0.89 11.42
C ALA A 576 -6.35 0.49 9.99
N PRO A 577 -5.13 0.83 9.55
CA PRO A 577 -4.67 0.62 8.17
C PRO A 577 -4.54 -0.85 7.75
N TRP A 578 -4.65 -1.80 8.68
CA TRP A 578 -4.61 -3.24 8.40
C TRP A 578 -5.98 -3.85 8.06
N LEU A 579 -7.08 -3.12 8.28
CA LEU A 579 -8.41 -3.57 7.90
C LEU A 579 -8.69 -3.26 6.43
N ALA A 580 -9.43 -4.15 5.78
CA ALA A 580 -10.12 -3.85 4.53
C ALA A 580 -11.48 -3.26 4.90
N LEU A 581 -11.70 -1.98 4.58
CA LEU A 581 -12.91 -1.27 4.94
C LEU A 581 -13.94 -1.33 3.82
N ASP A 582 -15.20 -1.51 4.19
CA ASP A 582 -16.33 -1.41 3.28
C ASP A 582 -16.39 -0.01 2.67
N GLY A 583 -16.75 0.06 1.39
CA GLY A 583 -16.84 1.31 0.67
C GLY A 583 -18.18 2.03 0.82
N ASN A 584 -19.10 1.52 1.63
CA ASN A 584 -20.36 2.18 1.99
C ASN A 584 -20.48 2.48 3.49
N PRO A 585 -19.92 3.60 3.99
CA PRO A 585 -20.24 4.11 5.32
C PRO A 585 -21.70 4.55 5.38
N TYR A 586 -22.45 4.12 6.39
CA TYR A 586 -23.87 4.50 6.54
C TYR A 586 -24.10 5.26 7.85
N PRO A 587 -24.91 6.33 7.85
CA PRO A 587 -25.24 7.07 9.07
C PRO A 587 -26.31 6.33 9.87
N ALA A 588 -26.34 6.51 11.19
CA ALA A 588 -27.42 6.05 12.05
C ALA A 588 -27.59 7.00 13.24
N ILE A 589 -28.79 7.07 13.82
CA ILE A 589 -29.01 7.79 15.08
C ILE A 589 -28.79 6.81 16.23
N VAL A 590 -27.70 7.00 16.96
CA VAL A 590 -27.33 6.19 18.12
C VAL A 590 -27.13 7.14 19.31
N ASP A 591 -27.83 6.88 20.42
CA ASP A 591 -27.72 7.68 21.65
C ASP A 591 -27.83 9.20 21.42
N LYS A 592 -28.80 9.63 20.61
CA LYS A 592 -29.06 11.03 20.23
C LYS A 592 -27.94 11.70 19.42
N ARG A 593 -27.06 10.92 18.79
CA ARG A 593 -26.00 11.42 17.90
C ARG A 593 -26.09 10.73 16.55
N VAL A 594 -25.77 11.47 15.49
CA VAL A 594 -25.58 10.88 14.17
C VAL A 594 -24.18 10.26 14.15
N VAL A 595 -24.12 8.96 13.91
CA VAL A 595 -22.88 8.18 13.90
C VAL A 595 -22.76 7.50 12.54
N TRP A 596 -21.60 7.64 11.90
CA TRP A 596 -21.25 6.87 10.72
C TRP A 596 -20.72 5.51 11.12
N ILE A 597 -21.30 4.45 10.57
CA ILE A 597 -20.85 3.09 10.79
C ILE A 597 -20.05 2.65 9.56
N VAL A 598 -18.83 2.17 9.81
CA VAL A 598 -17.91 1.65 8.79
C VAL A 598 -17.62 0.20 9.09
N ASP A 599 -17.99 -0.66 8.15
CA ASP A 599 -17.73 -2.10 8.22
C ASP A 599 -16.25 -2.40 7.94
N GLY A 600 -15.61 -3.16 8.82
CA GLY A 600 -14.20 -3.52 8.76
C GLY A 600 -13.96 -5.02 8.69
N TYR A 601 -13.25 -5.45 7.66
CA TYR A 601 -12.93 -6.84 7.40
C TYR A 601 -11.46 -7.15 7.67
N THR A 602 -11.20 -8.27 8.35
CA THR A 602 -9.87 -8.89 8.35
C THR A 602 -9.77 -9.83 7.17
N THR A 603 -8.75 -9.65 6.34
CA THR A 603 -8.56 -10.45 5.12
C THR A 603 -7.17 -11.09 5.09
N SER A 604 -7.05 -12.18 4.34
CA SER A 604 -5.77 -12.81 4.04
C SER A 604 -5.84 -13.51 2.69
N ALA A 605 -4.70 -13.58 2.00
CA ALA A 605 -4.49 -14.40 0.79
C ALA A 605 -3.70 -15.68 1.09
N ASN A 606 -3.45 -15.96 2.37
CA ASN A 606 -2.54 -17.01 2.82
C ASN A 606 -3.22 -18.08 3.68
N TYR A 607 -4.56 -18.22 3.57
CA TYR A 607 -5.28 -19.31 4.21
C TYR A 607 -5.08 -20.61 3.39
N PRO A 608 -4.56 -21.70 3.97
CA PRO A 608 -4.23 -22.89 3.20
C PRO A 608 -5.51 -23.57 2.66
N TYR A 609 -5.46 -24.01 1.40
CA TYR A 609 -6.53 -24.71 0.68
C TYR A 609 -7.80 -23.91 0.40
N SER A 610 -7.92 -22.66 0.87
CA SER A 610 -9.12 -21.87 0.59
C SER A 610 -9.04 -21.22 -0.79
N GLN A 611 -10.16 -21.23 -1.51
CA GLN A 611 -10.29 -20.66 -2.85
C GLN A 611 -10.04 -19.14 -2.85
N MET A 612 -9.14 -18.72 -3.74
CA MET A 612 -8.83 -17.32 -3.98
C MET A 612 -9.97 -16.65 -4.75
N GLU A 613 -10.38 -15.47 -4.28
CA GLU A 613 -11.40 -14.63 -4.88
C GLU A 613 -10.91 -13.18 -4.96
N ASN A 614 -11.30 -12.45 -5.99
CA ASN A 614 -11.01 -11.02 -6.06
C ASN A 614 -12.18 -10.23 -5.46
N LEU A 615 -11.97 -9.62 -4.28
CA LEU A 615 -13.06 -8.91 -3.60
C LEU A 615 -13.65 -7.78 -4.43
N THR A 616 -12.85 -7.12 -5.27
CA THR A 616 -13.35 -6.02 -6.11
C THR A 616 -14.40 -6.52 -7.10
N THR A 617 -14.16 -7.70 -7.69
CA THR A 617 -15.09 -8.33 -8.63
C THR A 617 -16.26 -8.97 -7.90
N ALA A 618 -16.00 -9.67 -6.79
CA ALA A 618 -17.02 -10.34 -6.00
C ALA A 618 -18.01 -9.39 -5.33
N THR A 619 -17.61 -8.15 -5.02
CA THR A 619 -18.48 -7.11 -4.46
C THR A 619 -18.90 -6.07 -5.50
N SER A 620 -18.74 -6.34 -6.80
CA SER A 620 -19.26 -5.46 -7.85
C SER A 620 -20.71 -5.81 -8.15
N ASP A 621 -21.57 -4.82 -8.04
CA ASP A 621 -23.02 -4.92 -8.19
C ASP A 621 -23.60 -3.71 -8.91
N SER A 622 -24.94 -3.63 -9.01
CA SER A 622 -25.60 -2.50 -9.66
C SER A 622 -25.46 -1.17 -8.92
N THR A 623 -25.16 -1.19 -7.62
CA THR A 623 -25.03 0.00 -6.76
C THR A 623 -23.65 0.62 -6.96
N THR A 624 -22.60 -0.18 -6.76
CA THR A 624 -21.20 0.18 -6.98
C THR A 624 -20.88 0.58 -8.42
N ALA A 625 -21.69 0.13 -9.39
CA ALA A 625 -21.56 0.54 -10.80
C ALA A 625 -22.23 1.89 -11.14
N ARG A 626 -23.18 2.35 -10.32
CA ARG A 626 -24.01 3.55 -10.61
C ARG A 626 -23.75 4.70 -9.65
N ALA A 627 -23.31 4.43 -8.43
CA ALA A 627 -23.06 5.42 -7.39
C ALA A 627 -21.55 5.67 -7.21
N THR A 628 -21.21 6.90 -6.84
CA THR A 628 -19.86 7.34 -6.50
C THR A 628 -19.61 7.40 -4.99
N SER A 629 -20.68 7.51 -4.20
CA SER A 629 -20.66 7.37 -2.73
C SER A 629 -20.29 5.95 -2.28
N VAL A 630 -20.72 4.93 -3.04
CA VAL A 630 -20.49 3.51 -2.74
C VAL A 630 -19.32 2.96 -3.55
N ALA A 631 -18.30 2.43 -2.87
CA ALA A 631 -17.17 1.77 -3.53
C ALA A 631 -17.13 0.26 -3.28
N ALA A 632 -16.73 -0.51 -4.29
CA ALA A 632 -16.42 -1.94 -4.12
C ALA A 632 -15.26 -2.14 -3.13
N LEU A 633 -15.26 -3.25 -2.40
CA LEU A 633 -14.25 -3.56 -1.39
C LEU A 633 -12.88 -3.83 -2.04
N ARG A 634 -11.96 -2.87 -1.94
CA ARG A 634 -10.63 -2.94 -2.55
C ARG A 634 -9.61 -3.65 -1.65
N ALA A 635 -9.74 -4.97 -1.51
CA ALA A 635 -8.76 -5.81 -0.80
C ALA A 635 -7.86 -6.65 -1.71
N GLY A 636 -8.07 -6.61 -3.04
CA GLY A 636 -7.36 -7.46 -4.00
C GLY A 636 -7.81 -8.92 -3.93
N GLN A 637 -6.86 -9.83 -4.17
CA GLN A 637 -7.09 -11.27 -4.02
C GLN A 637 -7.06 -11.66 -2.55
N VAL A 638 -8.09 -12.39 -2.11
CA VAL A 638 -8.19 -12.95 -0.76
C VAL A 638 -8.67 -14.38 -0.83
N ASN A 639 -8.33 -15.16 0.17
CA ASN A 639 -8.91 -16.48 0.39
C ASN A 639 -9.37 -16.68 1.84
N TYR A 640 -9.50 -15.59 2.58
CA TYR A 640 -10.07 -15.54 3.92
C TYR A 640 -10.63 -14.15 4.16
N VAL A 641 -11.82 -14.08 4.75
CA VAL A 641 -12.46 -12.82 5.13
C VAL A 641 -13.36 -13.00 6.35
N ARG A 642 -13.32 -12.05 7.28
CA ARG A 642 -14.25 -11.94 8.41
C ARG A 642 -14.62 -10.49 8.65
N ASN A 643 -15.93 -10.22 8.71
CA ASN A 643 -16.47 -8.95 9.20
C ASN A 643 -16.27 -8.91 10.71
N SER A 644 -15.11 -8.39 11.13
CA SER A 644 -14.62 -8.53 12.51
C SER A 644 -14.76 -7.23 13.31
N VAL A 645 -14.97 -6.12 12.61
CA VAL A 645 -14.93 -4.79 13.21
C VAL A 645 -16.09 -3.96 12.67
N LYS A 646 -16.83 -3.31 13.57
CA LYS A 646 -17.70 -2.18 13.25
C LYS A 646 -17.04 -0.96 13.83
N ALA A 647 -16.54 -0.07 12.98
CA ALA A 647 -16.00 1.21 13.43
C ALA A 647 -17.13 2.24 13.38
N THR A 648 -17.14 3.12 14.37
CA THR A 648 -18.07 4.24 14.44
C THR A 648 -17.29 5.54 14.34
N VAL A 649 -17.84 6.54 13.65
CA VAL A 649 -17.31 7.90 13.63
C VAL A 649 -18.46 8.84 13.93
N ASP A 650 -18.35 9.59 15.01
CA ASP A 650 -19.36 10.58 15.36
C ASP A 650 -19.41 11.71 14.31
N ALA A 651 -20.59 12.02 13.78
CA ALA A 651 -20.74 13.04 12.74
C ALA A 651 -20.48 14.47 13.28
N TYR A 652 -20.64 14.71 14.57
CA TYR A 652 -20.44 16.01 15.20
C TYR A 652 -18.97 16.26 15.55
N ASP A 653 -18.30 15.36 16.28
CA ASP A 653 -16.93 15.58 16.75
C ASP A 653 -15.87 14.63 16.17
N GLY A 654 -16.28 13.63 15.38
CA GLY A 654 -15.37 12.74 14.66
C GLY A 654 -14.62 11.75 15.54
N THR A 655 -15.06 11.58 16.80
CA THR A 655 -14.52 10.59 17.74
C THR A 655 -14.84 9.16 17.37
#